data_AF-A0A8T3ZVR8-F1
#
_entry.id   AF-A0A8T3ZVR8-F1
#
_cell.length_a   1.000
_cell.length_b   1.000
_cell.length_c   1.000
_cell.angle_alpha   90.00
_cell.angle_beta   90.00
_cell.angle_gamma   90.00
#
_symmetry.space_group_name_H-M   'P 1'
#
loop_
_entity.id
_entity.type
_entity.pdbx_description
1 polymer ?
#
loop_
_entity_poly.entity_id
_entity_poly.type
_entity_poly.pdbx_seq_one_letter_code
_entity_poly.pdbx_strand_id
1 'polypeptide(L)'
;MFKTSIFFLAISFLIFVPTISYQEQNAGSVEVTIKNENGDRVTPDLLSVKVYQDFASVPLKEITSIPNNPFTVDSLPLGHRYKFEVYMNSMYGDVAFVDLQKSQDKVEVIIKNPGGMRLSVFYGDGETPLTNADVWIKSFDGKSWGYSGTDKDGQTLRVWLYPTMKDADYYYAEVSLGPDLKYVQTPVKLLPNVAQELKVVTKWPIIVDKLITIEVYNTTNTKVGKSDGEFIAQLYDGKKNKLADSLVSDKGLAGFAKLKVGTYALHIKSKSPDGQLITVASKKITISGPESVFKIYLHNPELNSEYLNCNCVAFRLDDIQDYFLNGAQIDILNVFAQKQSSLTIGIIANVFGDDPKLMSLIKDMIANGNFDLEIANHSWTHRIMPALTKDQQADDFAKSNKKIHNVLGVTPTTFIPPENLYNDDTIALLKQNNFTQISSHTSTSKAPLFQKSSLYYFPAATQTSILDRQEANWKVQSIDKVLDGINESLFNYGYAVVMMHPHEFSTYSDGVYQNKVNQTQVQQLGLLIDKIKSQGLKIVTIDEISSFDKPVPQKQPTASMPKEPLTCNCVAFRMDNVQDFYLNDVQNAAISKFSEKNTPLTISVIGQFFGSDPKAVNLIKEKIQSGTPLRIANRGWEYVDHAVYDKEKQAASIKKTNDKIFQILQVKPATFAPPMDSFNKETIEAANQNKIRYFSASIARDPPPYTDPLKHVPSTTLFANLIDDDPFYAGTIPEKALAKIKLNIRQNGYAVISLQSQDFAVRDEKSSKNEVDSSKLQFLDVTLDVLKSNGISVVTLDEIPSILENKSLVIPDQIKDNADSWSQGKLSDSDFTKDLEYLVEQKILQIPNSQTDAEQKIPSWIKATASWWVDGKIGNADFVKGIQYLIDNGIMRI
;
A
#
# COMPACT_ATOMS: atom_id res chain seq x y z
N MET A 1 -17.62 -25.51 -75.96
CA MET A 1 -16.18 -25.74 -76.25
C MET A 1 -15.44 -24.45 -75.91
N PHE A 2 -14.34 -24.59 -75.17
CA PHE A 2 -13.32 -23.59 -74.82
C PHE A 2 -12.95 -22.66 -76.01
N LYS A 3 -12.43 -21.43 -75.88
CA LYS A 3 -11.14 -21.06 -75.24
C LYS A 3 -10.94 -19.53 -75.28
N THR A 4 -10.59 -18.95 -74.13
CA THR A 4 -9.55 -17.91 -73.90
C THR A 4 -9.44 -16.72 -74.86
N SER A 5 -9.78 -15.52 -74.36
CA SER A 5 -9.29 -14.23 -74.89
C SER A 5 -8.23 -13.63 -73.96
N ILE A 6 -7.19 -13.13 -74.61
CA ILE A 6 -5.89 -12.68 -74.12
C ILE A 6 -5.99 -11.28 -73.51
N PHE A 7 -5.37 -11.09 -72.34
CA PHE A 7 -5.17 -9.81 -71.67
C PHE A 7 -4.21 -8.92 -72.47
N PHE A 8 -4.64 -7.70 -72.81
CA PHE A 8 -3.77 -6.63 -73.30
C PHE A 8 -3.30 -5.77 -72.11
N LEU A 9 -1.98 -5.69 -71.95
CA LEU A 9 -1.27 -4.86 -70.99
C LEU A 9 -1.25 -3.41 -71.52
N ALA A 10 -2.04 -2.51 -70.93
CA ALA A 10 -1.97 -1.09 -71.20
C ALA A 10 -1.07 -0.40 -70.16
N ILE A 11 0.13 -0.03 -70.59
CA ILE A 11 1.09 0.78 -69.84
C ILE A 11 0.55 2.22 -69.79
N SER A 12 0.02 2.64 -68.65
CA SER A 12 -0.33 4.03 -68.37
C SER A 12 0.88 4.75 -67.79
N PHE A 13 1.49 5.62 -68.59
CA PHE A 13 2.43 6.66 -68.13
C PHE A 13 1.70 7.62 -67.18
N LEU A 14 1.90 7.46 -65.87
CA LEU A 14 1.59 8.49 -64.88
C LEU A 14 2.72 9.52 -64.92
N ILE A 15 2.45 10.65 -65.56
CA ILE A 15 3.28 11.85 -65.49
C ILE A 15 3.21 12.35 -64.04
N PHE A 16 4.29 12.16 -63.28
CA PHE A 16 4.51 12.90 -62.05
C PHE A 16 4.73 14.37 -62.43
N VAL A 17 3.67 15.17 -62.33
CA VAL A 17 3.84 16.62 -62.21
C VAL A 17 4.19 16.85 -60.75
N PRO A 18 5.41 17.31 -60.40
CA PRO A 18 5.65 17.79 -59.06
C PRO A 18 4.78 19.03 -58.89
N THR A 19 3.69 18.93 -58.14
CA THR A 19 3.05 20.11 -57.58
C THR A 19 4.02 20.68 -56.55
N ILE A 20 4.99 21.47 -57.03
CA ILE A 20 5.72 22.40 -56.18
C ILE A 20 4.64 23.35 -55.66
N SER A 21 4.24 23.16 -54.41
CA SER A 21 3.47 24.13 -53.65
C SER A 21 4.24 25.44 -53.71
N TYR A 22 3.73 26.39 -54.50
CA TYR A 22 4.28 27.74 -54.66
C TYR A 22 4.02 28.63 -53.41
N GLN A 23 3.68 28.02 -52.27
CA GLN A 23 3.26 28.73 -51.05
C GLN A 23 4.36 28.81 -49.97
N GLU A 24 5.52 28.14 -50.15
CA GLU A 24 6.61 28.16 -49.16
C GLU A 24 7.58 29.35 -49.28
N GLN A 25 7.56 30.13 -50.38
CA GLN A 25 8.56 31.20 -50.58
C GLN A 25 8.23 32.57 -49.94
N ASN A 26 7.03 32.76 -49.37
CA ASN A 26 6.60 34.03 -48.77
C ASN A 26 6.21 33.90 -47.28
N ALA A 27 6.83 32.97 -46.55
CA ALA A 27 6.66 32.86 -45.09
C ALA A 27 8.00 33.10 -44.38
N GLY A 28 7.94 33.76 -43.23
CA GLY A 28 9.05 33.94 -42.31
C GLY A 28 8.80 33.29 -40.95
N SER A 29 9.72 33.50 -40.02
CA SER A 29 9.63 33.04 -38.65
C SER A 29 10.01 34.12 -37.65
N VAL A 30 9.50 33.99 -36.43
CA VAL A 30 9.81 34.89 -35.32
C VAL A 30 10.31 34.09 -34.13
N GLU A 31 11.52 34.40 -33.64
CA GLU A 31 12.00 33.91 -32.35
C GLU A 31 11.38 34.73 -31.22
N VAL A 32 10.62 34.08 -30.35
CA VAL A 32 9.92 34.70 -29.23
C VAL A 32 10.69 34.38 -27.94
N THR A 33 11.11 35.42 -27.22
CA THR A 33 11.69 35.31 -25.89
C THR A 33 10.74 35.92 -24.86
N ILE A 34 10.44 35.20 -23.79
CA ILE A 34 9.56 35.68 -22.73
C ILE A 34 10.38 35.88 -21.46
N LYS A 35 10.41 37.11 -20.95
CA LYS A 35 11.18 37.47 -19.75
C LYS A 35 10.25 38.01 -18.67
N ASN A 36 10.65 37.85 -17.42
CA ASN A 36 10.04 38.60 -16.34
C ASN A 36 10.63 40.04 -16.29
N GLU A 37 10.10 40.89 -15.42
CA GLU A 37 10.58 42.27 -15.30
C GLU A 37 11.99 42.41 -14.69
N ASN A 38 12.56 41.32 -14.15
CA ASN A 38 13.95 41.26 -13.72
C ASN A 38 14.90 40.89 -14.87
N GLY A 39 14.36 40.56 -16.05
CA GLY A 39 15.13 40.15 -17.24
C GLY A 39 15.41 38.65 -17.32
N ASP A 40 14.97 37.85 -16.34
CA ASP A 40 15.12 36.40 -16.34
C ASP A 40 14.12 35.76 -17.30
N ARG A 41 14.52 34.65 -17.92
CA ARG A 41 13.63 33.87 -18.78
C ARG A 41 12.62 33.11 -17.94
N VAL A 42 11.37 33.15 -18.39
CA VAL A 42 10.25 32.46 -17.73
C VAL A 42 10.24 30.97 -18.09
N THR A 43 9.94 30.12 -17.11
CA THR A 43 9.83 28.67 -17.29
C THR A 43 8.69 28.31 -18.26
N PRO A 44 8.92 27.45 -19.27
CA PRO A 44 7.94 27.14 -20.31
C PRO A 44 6.66 26.42 -19.85
N ASP A 45 6.71 25.65 -18.76
CA ASP A 45 5.67 24.68 -18.37
C ASP A 45 4.27 25.28 -18.09
N LEU A 46 4.17 26.61 -17.97
CA LEU A 46 2.93 27.33 -17.65
C LEU A 46 2.55 28.37 -18.73
N LEU A 47 3.36 28.46 -19.80
CA LEU A 47 3.26 29.47 -20.84
C LEU A 47 2.36 29.01 -21.99
N SER A 48 1.51 29.91 -22.46
CA SER A 48 0.85 29.78 -23.76
C SER A 48 0.89 31.10 -24.52
N VAL A 49 0.90 31.03 -25.84
CA VAL A 49 0.99 32.22 -26.71
C VAL A 49 -0.05 32.15 -27.81
N LYS A 50 -0.79 33.25 -27.97
CA LYS A 50 -1.71 33.45 -29.09
C LYS A 50 -1.10 34.45 -30.06
N VAL A 51 -1.01 34.05 -31.32
CA VAL A 51 -0.44 34.85 -32.40
C VAL A 51 -1.56 35.31 -33.31
N TYR A 52 -1.71 36.61 -33.47
CA TYR A 52 -2.72 37.22 -34.35
C TYR A 52 -2.02 37.91 -35.51
N GLN A 53 -2.67 37.88 -36.68
CA GLN A 53 -2.20 38.56 -37.88
C GLN A 53 -3.03 39.84 -38.09
N ASP A 54 -2.34 40.96 -38.26
CA ASP A 54 -2.88 42.30 -38.46
C ASP A 54 -3.93 42.68 -37.38
N PHE A 55 -5.17 42.91 -37.81
CA PHE A 55 -6.30 43.29 -36.96
C PHE A 55 -7.28 42.14 -36.71
N ALA A 56 -6.88 40.90 -36.98
CA ALA A 56 -7.74 39.74 -36.76
C ALA A 56 -8.12 39.61 -35.28
N SER A 57 -9.40 39.33 -35.03
CA SER A 57 -9.94 39.04 -33.70
C SER A 57 -9.79 37.57 -33.29
N VAL A 58 -9.49 36.69 -34.25
CA VAL A 58 -9.22 35.26 -34.05
C VAL A 58 -7.72 35.03 -34.25
N PRO A 59 -7.05 34.28 -33.37
CA PRO A 59 -5.63 34.01 -33.51
C PRO A 59 -5.34 33.14 -34.74
N LEU A 60 -4.28 33.49 -35.45
CA LEU A 60 -3.70 32.68 -36.53
C LEU A 60 -3.10 31.38 -35.98
N LYS A 61 -2.45 31.46 -34.81
CA LYS A 61 -1.89 30.31 -34.09
C LYS A 61 -2.15 30.42 -32.60
N GLU A 62 -2.53 29.32 -31.98
CA GLU A 62 -2.51 29.16 -30.52
C GLU A 62 -1.48 28.11 -30.15
N ILE A 63 -0.49 28.52 -29.36
CA ILE A 63 0.63 27.70 -28.91
C ILE A 63 0.40 27.44 -27.43
N THR A 64 -0.06 26.23 -27.10
CA THR A 64 -0.44 25.85 -25.72
C THR A 64 0.62 25.03 -25.00
N SER A 65 1.67 24.61 -25.71
CA SER A 65 2.84 23.92 -25.17
C SER A 65 4.09 24.50 -25.80
N ILE A 66 4.99 25.01 -24.98
CA ILE A 66 6.24 25.65 -25.38
C ILE A 66 7.38 24.81 -24.78
N PRO A 67 8.21 24.14 -25.60
CA PRO A 67 9.24 23.23 -25.08
C PRO A 67 10.47 23.97 -24.50
N ASN A 68 10.72 25.18 -24.96
CA ASN A 68 11.88 25.99 -24.58
C ASN A 68 11.57 27.49 -24.66
N ASN A 69 12.30 28.28 -23.88
CA ASN A 69 12.24 29.74 -23.96
C ASN A 69 13.67 30.27 -24.14
N PRO A 70 14.02 30.84 -25.31
CA PRO A 70 13.15 31.22 -26.43
C PRO A 70 12.65 30.04 -27.26
N PHE A 71 11.61 30.27 -28.06
CA PHE A 71 11.08 29.34 -29.07
C PHE A 71 10.78 30.08 -30.38
N THR A 72 10.63 29.33 -31.46
CA THR A 72 10.37 29.88 -32.80
C THR A 72 8.94 29.65 -33.24
N VAL A 73 8.30 30.67 -33.80
CA VAL A 73 7.02 30.57 -34.50
C VAL A 73 7.27 30.69 -36.00
N ASP A 74 7.24 29.56 -36.71
CA ASP A 74 7.49 29.48 -38.15
C ASP A 74 6.23 29.69 -38.98
N SER A 75 6.37 29.66 -40.31
CA SER A 75 5.27 29.67 -41.30
C SER A 75 4.33 30.89 -41.15
N LEU A 76 4.89 32.06 -40.85
CA LEU A 76 4.15 33.32 -40.75
C LEU A 76 4.26 34.08 -42.08
N PRO A 77 3.16 34.35 -42.82
CA PRO A 77 3.19 35.15 -44.04
C PRO A 77 3.96 36.48 -43.89
N LEU A 78 4.85 36.78 -44.84
CA LEU A 78 5.59 38.04 -44.88
C LEU A 78 4.68 39.23 -45.24
N GLY A 79 5.07 40.43 -44.82
CA GLY A 79 4.36 41.68 -45.12
C GLY A 79 3.22 42.01 -44.15
N HIS A 80 3.09 41.25 -43.06
CA HIS A 80 2.03 41.41 -42.06
C HIS A 80 2.59 41.81 -40.70
N ARG A 81 1.71 42.40 -39.88
CA ARG A 81 2.00 42.67 -38.46
C ARG A 81 1.50 41.52 -37.60
N TYR A 82 2.37 40.96 -36.78
CA TYR A 82 2.02 39.91 -35.84
C TYR A 82 1.94 40.45 -34.42
N LYS A 83 0.90 40.02 -33.69
CA LYS A 83 0.70 40.29 -32.27
C LYS A 83 0.87 38.99 -31.50
N PHE A 84 1.82 38.95 -30.58
CA PHE A 84 2.13 37.80 -29.72
C PHE A 84 1.60 38.07 -28.32
N GLU A 85 0.41 37.54 -27.98
CA GLU A 85 -0.17 37.64 -26.64
C GLU A 85 0.25 36.45 -25.78
N VAL A 86 0.88 36.73 -24.63
CA VAL A 86 1.39 35.71 -23.70
C VAL A 86 0.40 35.51 -22.55
N TYR A 87 0.20 34.26 -22.16
CA TYR A 87 -0.65 33.87 -21.05
C TYR A 87 0.08 32.92 -20.09
N MET A 88 -0.11 33.15 -18.78
CA MET A 88 0.44 32.36 -17.68
C MET A 88 -0.65 32.01 -16.67
N ASN A 89 -0.78 30.74 -16.28
CA ASN A 89 -1.88 30.27 -15.43
C ASN A 89 -3.28 30.67 -15.97
N SER A 90 -3.42 30.64 -17.30
CA SER A 90 -4.57 31.19 -18.04
C SER A 90 -4.81 32.71 -17.90
N MET A 91 -3.95 33.45 -17.22
CA MET A 91 -4.01 34.92 -17.10
C MET A 91 -3.22 35.59 -18.22
N TYR A 92 -3.74 36.68 -18.77
CA TYR A 92 -2.99 37.52 -19.69
C TYR A 92 -1.76 38.11 -19.00
N GLY A 93 -0.59 37.88 -19.58
CA GLY A 93 0.68 38.43 -19.14
C GLY A 93 0.94 39.78 -19.79
N ASP A 94 1.36 39.76 -21.04
CA ASP A 94 1.56 40.96 -21.87
C ASP A 94 1.56 40.59 -23.37
N VAL A 95 1.81 41.58 -24.22
CA VAL A 95 1.83 41.45 -25.68
C VAL A 95 3.04 42.16 -26.29
N ALA A 96 3.56 41.61 -27.38
CA ALA A 96 4.49 42.30 -28.25
C ALA A 96 4.10 42.19 -29.72
N PHE A 97 4.66 43.07 -30.55
CA PHE A 97 4.35 43.17 -31.97
C PHE A 97 5.61 43.04 -32.83
N VAL A 98 5.46 42.42 -34.00
CA VAL A 98 6.51 42.33 -35.03
C VAL A 98 5.92 42.63 -36.39
N ASP A 99 6.51 43.57 -37.12
CA ASP A 99 6.21 43.78 -38.54
C ASP A 99 7.13 42.89 -39.38
N LEU A 100 6.66 41.69 -39.75
CA LEU A 100 7.49 40.66 -40.35
C LEU A 100 7.70 40.92 -41.85
N GLN A 101 8.72 41.70 -42.18
CA GLN A 101 9.09 42.04 -43.57
C GLN A 101 10.19 41.12 -44.15
N LYS A 102 10.93 40.42 -43.28
CA LYS A 102 12.05 39.55 -43.63
C LYS A 102 11.75 38.12 -43.23
N SER A 103 12.50 37.16 -43.77
CA SER A 103 12.31 35.73 -43.49
C SER A 103 12.50 35.34 -42.01
N GLN A 104 13.19 36.16 -41.20
CA GLN A 104 13.40 35.93 -39.77
C GLN A 104 13.37 37.26 -39.00
N ASP A 105 12.74 37.24 -37.82
CA ASP A 105 12.79 38.32 -36.85
C ASP A 105 12.78 37.77 -35.42
N LYS A 106 12.88 38.65 -34.42
CA LYS A 106 12.82 38.29 -33.00
C LYS A 106 11.97 39.27 -32.20
N VAL A 107 11.34 38.76 -31.15
CA VAL A 107 10.53 39.57 -30.25
C VAL A 107 10.74 39.16 -28.81
N GLU A 108 10.77 40.17 -27.93
CA GLU A 108 10.79 39.95 -26.50
C GLU A 108 9.44 40.41 -25.90
N VAL A 109 8.83 39.57 -25.07
CA VAL A 109 7.66 39.92 -24.26
C VAL A 109 8.09 39.96 -22.80
N ILE A 110 7.87 41.09 -22.13
CA ILE A 110 8.19 41.27 -20.71
C ILE A 110 6.91 41.13 -19.91
N ILE A 111 6.82 40.08 -19.08
CA ILE A 111 5.66 39.86 -18.21
C ILE A 111 5.98 40.21 -16.76
N LYS A 112 4.92 40.45 -15.98
CA LYS A 112 5.04 40.72 -14.54
C LYS A 112 5.48 39.49 -13.76
N ASN A 113 6.21 39.72 -12.67
CA ASN A 113 6.54 38.68 -11.71
C ASN A 113 5.27 38.14 -11.00
N PRO A 114 5.29 36.88 -10.54
CA PRO A 114 4.20 36.30 -9.75
C PRO A 114 3.87 37.10 -8.47
N GLY A 115 2.59 37.08 -8.10
CA GLY A 115 2.10 37.51 -6.80
C GLY A 115 1.89 36.33 -5.86
N GLY A 116 2.07 36.55 -4.56
CA GLY A 116 1.81 35.54 -3.54
C GLY A 116 0.36 35.60 -3.08
N MET A 117 -0.35 34.47 -3.05
CA MET A 117 -1.71 34.36 -2.54
C MET A 117 -1.74 33.39 -1.36
N ARG A 118 -2.21 33.87 -0.20
CA ARG A 118 -2.60 33.02 0.93
C ARG A 118 -4.03 33.35 1.32
N LEU A 119 -4.85 32.32 1.49
CA LEU A 119 -6.26 32.46 1.81
C LEU A 119 -6.47 32.15 3.30
N SER A 120 -7.24 32.98 3.99
CA SER A 120 -7.72 32.75 5.35
C SER A 120 -9.23 32.54 5.31
N VAL A 121 -9.68 31.32 5.58
CA VAL A 121 -11.06 30.88 5.40
C VAL A 121 -11.80 30.86 6.73
N PHE A 122 -13.01 31.43 6.75
CA PHE A 122 -13.85 31.59 7.93
C PHE A 122 -15.26 31.05 7.70
N TYR A 123 -15.92 30.67 8.79
CA TYR A 123 -17.38 30.48 8.82
C TYR A 123 -18.10 31.80 8.49
N GLY A 124 -19.43 31.74 8.34
CA GLY A 124 -20.25 32.89 7.94
C GLY A 124 -20.34 34.03 8.96
N ASP A 125 -19.82 33.83 10.18
CA ASP A 125 -19.59 34.91 11.14
C ASP A 125 -18.41 35.82 10.74
N GLY A 126 -17.54 35.33 9.85
CA GLY A 126 -16.33 36.02 9.42
C GLY A 126 -15.23 36.08 10.48
N GLU A 127 -15.37 35.42 11.62
CA GLU A 127 -14.43 35.47 12.74
C GLU A 127 -13.87 34.09 13.08
N THR A 128 -14.70 33.05 13.05
CA THR A 128 -14.28 31.70 13.42
C THR A 128 -13.55 31.04 12.23
N PRO A 129 -12.27 30.64 12.41
CA PRO A 129 -11.53 29.98 11.34
C PRO A 129 -12.13 28.63 10.96
N LEU A 130 -12.12 28.34 9.66
CA LEU A 130 -12.61 27.10 9.11
C LEU A 130 -11.42 26.15 8.92
N THR A 131 -11.25 25.22 9.86
CA THR A 131 -10.08 24.33 9.93
C THR A 131 -10.28 23.04 9.13
N ASN A 132 -9.19 22.52 8.53
CA ASN A 132 -9.19 21.32 7.70
C ASN A 132 -10.18 21.36 6.51
N ALA A 133 -10.44 22.54 5.95
CA ALA A 133 -11.13 22.66 4.67
C ALA A 133 -10.13 22.43 3.54
N ASP A 134 -10.56 21.71 2.52
CA ASP A 134 -9.83 21.65 1.26
C ASP A 134 -10.09 22.92 0.46
N VAL A 135 -9.02 23.53 -0.06
CA VAL A 135 -9.09 24.74 -0.86
C VAL A 135 -8.34 24.54 -2.17
N TRP A 136 -9.07 24.63 -3.29
CA TRP A 136 -8.47 24.69 -4.63
C TRP A 136 -8.49 26.11 -5.15
N ILE A 137 -7.37 26.55 -5.73
CA ILE A 137 -7.27 27.82 -6.44
C ILE A 137 -7.31 27.51 -7.93
N LYS A 138 -8.33 28.02 -8.62
CA LYS A 138 -8.58 27.76 -10.04
C LYS A 138 -8.61 29.05 -10.83
N SER A 139 -8.21 29.02 -12.10
CA SER A 139 -8.45 30.12 -13.03
C SER A 139 -9.88 30.08 -13.55
N PHE A 140 -10.35 31.20 -14.12
CA PHE A 140 -11.71 31.35 -14.66
C PHE A 140 -12.16 30.26 -15.66
N ASP A 141 -11.22 29.58 -16.32
CA ASP A 141 -11.45 28.46 -17.24
C ASP A 141 -11.55 27.09 -16.54
N GLY A 142 -11.49 27.06 -15.19
CA GLY A 142 -11.64 25.87 -14.37
C GLY A 142 -10.35 25.11 -14.07
N LYS A 143 -9.20 25.50 -14.64
CA LYS A 143 -7.91 24.83 -14.39
C LYS A 143 -7.43 25.10 -12.97
N SER A 144 -6.92 24.07 -12.30
CA SER A 144 -6.40 24.16 -10.93
C SER A 144 -4.92 24.52 -10.92
N TRP A 145 -4.56 25.53 -10.12
CA TRP A 145 -3.19 26.05 -9.98
C TRP A 145 -2.66 26.02 -8.55
N GLY A 146 -3.50 25.68 -7.58
CA GLY A 146 -3.09 25.49 -6.19
C GLY A 146 -4.08 24.62 -5.43
N TYR A 147 -3.57 23.89 -4.44
CA TYR A 147 -4.35 23.11 -3.51
C TYR A 147 -3.72 23.19 -2.11
N SER A 148 -4.54 23.40 -1.10
CA SER A 148 -4.11 23.35 0.30
C SER A 148 -5.29 23.04 1.20
N GLY A 149 -5.08 22.20 2.20
CA GLY A 149 -5.93 22.19 3.38
C GLY A 149 -5.74 23.49 4.18
N THR A 150 -6.75 23.92 4.94
CA THR A 150 -6.61 24.99 5.91
C THR A 150 -6.08 24.48 7.24
N ASP A 151 -5.16 25.24 7.85
CA ASP A 151 -4.62 24.94 9.17
C ASP A 151 -5.60 25.29 10.31
N LYS A 152 -5.10 25.27 11.56
CA LYS A 152 -5.86 25.61 12.76
C LYS A 152 -6.37 27.06 12.80
N ASP A 153 -5.74 27.95 12.03
CA ASP A 153 -6.06 29.37 11.92
C ASP A 153 -6.84 29.65 10.62
N GLY A 154 -7.30 28.60 9.92
CA GLY A 154 -8.06 28.68 8.68
C GLY A 154 -7.21 29.07 7.46
N GLN A 155 -5.88 29.03 7.57
CA GLN A 155 -4.98 29.53 6.54
C GLN A 155 -4.53 28.41 5.60
N THR A 156 -4.48 28.72 4.30
CA THR A 156 -3.83 27.87 3.31
C THR A 156 -2.32 28.07 3.30
N LEU A 157 -1.59 27.16 2.65
CA LEU A 157 -0.25 27.46 2.16
C LEU A 157 -0.31 28.62 1.16
N ARG A 158 0.80 29.38 1.07
CA ARG A 158 0.95 30.44 0.08
C ARG A 158 1.31 29.83 -1.28
N VAL A 159 0.55 30.19 -2.30
CA VAL A 159 0.87 29.88 -3.70
C VAL A 159 1.39 31.13 -4.40
N TRP A 160 2.34 30.99 -5.32
CA TRP A 160 2.82 32.07 -6.17
C TRP A 160 2.28 31.86 -7.58
N LEU A 161 1.44 32.78 -8.04
CA LEU A 161 0.73 32.69 -9.32
C LEU A 161 0.91 33.98 -10.11
N TYR A 162 0.73 33.90 -11.43
CA TYR A 162 0.81 35.09 -12.26
C TYR A 162 -0.39 36.02 -12.03
N PRO A 163 -0.16 37.36 -12.00
CA PRO A 163 -1.17 38.34 -11.63
C PRO A 163 -2.32 38.41 -12.64
N THR A 164 -3.46 38.92 -12.19
CA THR A 164 -4.65 39.15 -13.02
C THR A 164 -4.55 40.54 -13.66
N MET A 165 -4.11 40.62 -14.91
CA MET A 165 -3.84 41.90 -15.59
C MET A 165 -5.06 42.46 -16.33
N LYS A 166 -5.96 41.61 -16.85
CA LYS A 166 -7.21 42.03 -17.50
C LYS A 166 -8.40 41.92 -16.53
N ASP A 167 -9.42 42.76 -16.76
CA ASP A 167 -10.64 42.74 -15.94
C ASP A 167 -11.40 41.42 -16.04
N ALA A 168 -11.38 40.77 -17.21
CA ALA A 168 -12.01 39.47 -17.43
C ALA A 168 -11.25 38.30 -16.75
N ASP A 169 -9.97 38.48 -16.42
CA ASP A 169 -9.11 37.42 -15.91
C ASP A 169 -9.21 37.36 -14.39
N TYR A 170 -9.56 36.20 -13.82
CA TYR A 170 -9.63 36.03 -12.38
C TYR A 170 -9.28 34.61 -11.96
N TYR A 171 -8.80 34.49 -10.73
CA TYR A 171 -8.82 33.23 -10.00
C TYR A 171 -10.12 33.11 -9.21
N TYR A 172 -10.44 31.91 -8.76
CA TYR A 172 -11.44 31.68 -7.73
C TYR A 172 -10.97 30.59 -6.78
N ALA A 173 -11.46 30.64 -5.54
CA ALA A 173 -11.19 29.64 -4.53
C ALA A 173 -12.41 28.75 -4.35
N GLU A 174 -12.25 27.44 -4.54
CA GLU A 174 -13.24 26.42 -4.19
C GLU A 174 -12.88 25.85 -2.82
N VAL A 175 -13.69 26.16 -1.81
CA VAL A 175 -13.58 25.68 -0.43
C VAL A 175 -14.53 24.49 -0.24
N SER A 176 -14.06 23.42 0.38
CA SER A 176 -14.81 22.18 0.57
C SER A 176 -14.61 21.60 1.96
N LEU A 177 -15.71 21.15 2.58
CA LEU A 177 -15.71 20.33 3.80
C LEU A 177 -16.17 18.88 3.53
N GLY A 178 -16.25 18.51 2.25
CA GLY A 178 -16.68 17.19 1.78
C GLY A 178 -17.15 17.23 0.31
N PRO A 179 -17.48 16.08 -0.29
CA PRO A 179 -17.94 16.00 -1.68
C PRO A 179 -19.11 16.96 -1.97
N ASP A 180 -20.07 17.01 -1.05
CA ASP A 180 -21.37 17.69 -1.20
C ASP A 180 -21.41 19.09 -0.54
N LEU A 181 -20.34 19.49 0.15
CA LEU A 181 -20.30 20.73 0.94
C LEU A 181 -19.25 21.68 0.38
N LYS A 182 -19.67 22.51 -0.59
CA LYS A 182 -18.80 23.43 -1.33
C LYS A 182 -19.21 24.90 -1.18
N TYR A 183 -18.21 25.76 -1.17
CA TYR A 183 -18.33 27.20 -1.27
C TYR A 183 -17.32 27.72 -2.30
N VAL A 184 -17.74 28.62 -3.18
CA VAL A 184 -16.85 29.21 -4.20
C VAL A 184 -16.75 30.71 -3.95
N GLN A 185 -15.54 31.18 -3.70
CA GLN A 185 -15.20 32.60 -3.65
C GLN A 185 -14.70 33.04 -5.01
N THR A 186 -15.45 33.91 -5.69
CA THR A 186 -15.09 34.46 -7.00
C THR A 186 -15.63 35.88 -7.16
N PRO A 187 -14.91 36.80 -7.83
CA PRO A 187 -13.55 36.65 -8.34
C PRO A 187 -12.48 36.89 -7.26
N VAL A 188 -11.29 36.32 -7.46
CA VAL A 188 -10.08 36.55 -6.68
C VAL A 188 -9.04 37.18 -7.61
N LYS A 189 -8.69 38.43 -7.34
CA LYS A 189 -7.71 39.21 -8.12
C LYS A 189 -6.33 39.14 -7.46
N LEU A 190 -5.29 39.05 -8.27
CA LEU A 190 -3.92 38.90 -7.81
C LEU A 190 -3.04 40.02 -8.36
N LEU A 191 -2.34 40.73 -7.47
CA LEU A 191 -1.41 41.80 -7.81
C LEU A 191 0.01 41.25 -8.02
N PRO A 192 0.80 41.84 -8.94
CA PRO A 192 2.19 41.44 -9.18
C PRO A 192 3.08 41.82 -7.98
N ASN A 193 4.16 41.05 -7.76
CA ASN A 193 5.23 41.33 -6.78
C ASN A 193 4.81 41.47 -5.31
N VAL A 194 3.55 41.19 -4.95
CA VAL A 194 3.05 41.37 -3.59
C VAL A 194 2.55 40.04 -3.03
N ALA A 195 2.94 39.74 -1.80
CA ALA A 195 2.35 38.67 -1.01
C ALA A 195 1.05 39.17 -0.36
N GLN A 196 -0.09 38.68 -0.83
CA GLN A 196 -1.42 39.06 -0.36
C GLN A 196 -1.97 38.03 0.62
N GLU A 197 -2.68 38.54 1.63
CA GLU A 197 -3.52 37.78 2.56
C GLU A 197 -4.97 38.07 2.22
N LEU A 198 -5.71 37.06 1.74
CA LEU A 198 -7.08 37.24 1.29
C LEU A 198 -8.03 36.51 2.21
N LYS A 199 -9.02 37.24 2.73
CA LYS A 199 -10.06 36.68 3.60
C LYS A 199 -11.18 36.07 2.77
N VAL A 200 -11.55 34.83 3.07
CA VAL A 200 -12.70 34.12 2.49
C VAL A 200 -13.71 33.85 3.60
N VAL A 201 -14.92 34.39 3.46
CA VAL A 201 -16.02 34.18 4.42
C VAL A 201 -17.09 33.33 3.74
N THR A 202 -17.32 32.13 4.27
CA THR A 202 -18.31 31.21 3.71
C THR A 202 -19.74 31.62 4.09
N LYS A 203 -20.76 30.96 3.54
CA LYS A 203 -22.15 31.11 3.99
C LYS A 203 -22.54 30.16 5.14
N TRP A 204 -21.59 29.36 5.63
CA TRP A 204 -21.88 28.29 6.56
C TRP A 204 -21.88 28.79 8.00
N PRO A 205 -22.96 28.55 8.78
CA PRO A 205 -22.91 28.82 10.21
C PRO A 205 -21.93 27.86 10.90
N ILE A 206 -21.40 28.24 12.07
CA ILE A 206 -20.57 27.33 12.87
C ILE A 206 -21.41 26.15 13.36
N ILE A 207 -22.63 26.45 13.83
CA ILE A 207 -23.59 25.51 14.40
C ILE A 207 -24.93 25.70 13.67
N VAL A 208 -25.54 24.59 13.26
CA VAL A 208 -26.91 24.55 12.76
C VAL A 208 -27.84 24.34 13.95
N ASP A 209 -28.52 25.40 14.36
CA ASP A 209 -29.46 25.38 15.50
C ASP A 209 -30.82 24.75 15.18
N LYS A 210 -31.07 24.40 13.90
CA LYS A 210 -32.29 23.71 13.46
C LYS A 210 -32.25 22.24 13.89
N LEU A 211 -33.40 21.71 14.33
CA LEU A 211 -33.56 20.29 14.63
C LEU A 211 -33.39 19.43 13.36
N ILE A 212 -32.37 18.58 13.37
CA ILE A 212 -32.13 17.56 12.34
C ILE A 212 -32.97 16.34 12.68
N THR A 213 -34.00 16.10 11.89
CA THR A 213 -34.95 15.00 12.06
C THR A 213 -34.51 13.81 11.20
N ILE A 214 -34.43 12.64 11.81
CA ILE A 214 -34.22 11.37 11.13
C ILE A 214 -35.55 10.64 11.05
N GLU A 215 -35.97 10.31 9.83
CA GLU A 215 -37.12 9.45 9.57
C GLU A 215 -36.64 8.03 9.25
N VAL A 216 -36.97 7.08 10.11
CA VAL A 216 -36.59 5.67 9.98
C VAL A 216 -37.75 4.88 9.38
N TYR A 217 -37.49 4.24 8.25
CA TYR A 217 -38.45 3.54 7.43
C TYR A 217 -38.21 2.03 7.47
N ASN A 218 -39.27 1.27 7.76
CA ASN A 218 -39.25 -0.19 7.68
C ASN A 218 -39.35 -0.64 6.22
N THR A 219 -40.30 -0.04 5.48
CA THR A 219 -40.48 -0.22 4.03
C THR A 219 -40.29 1.11 3.31
N THR A 220 -40.33 1.14 1.97
CA THR A 220 -40.18 2.38 1.18
C THR A 220 -41.17 3.49 1.56
N ASN A 221 -42.34 3.15 2.09
CA ASN A 221 -43.41 4.12 2.40
C ASN A 221 -43.88 4.09 3.87
N THR A 222 -43.41 3.14 4.69
CA THR A 222 -43.88 2.97 6.07
C THR A 222 -42.74 3.17 7.07
N LYS A 223 -42.92 4.11 8.00
CA LYS A 223 -41.99 4.35 9.12
C LYS A 223 -42.04 3.20 10.13
N VAL A 224 -40.93 2.98 10.84
CA VAL A 224 -40.89 1.99 11.92
C VAL A 224 -41.88 2.38 13.03
N GLY A 225 -42.55 1.39 13.58
CA GLY A 225 -43.45 1.51 14.71
C GLY A 225 -43.05 0.61 15.87
N LYS A 226 -43.85 0.63 16.94
CA LYS A 226 -43.61 -0.14 18.18
C LYS A 226 -43.44 -1.65 17.96
N SER A 227 -44.11 -2.21 16.94
CA SER A 227 -44.03 -3.64 16.60
C SER A 227 -42.72 -4.05 15.92
N ASP A 228 -41.96 -3.08 15.39
CA ASP A 228 -40.77 -3.34 14.58
C ASP A 228 -39.50 -3.47 15.43
N GLY A 229 -39.58 -3.12 16.72
CA GLY A 229 -38.47 -3.20 17.68
C GLY A 229 -38.03 -1.84 18.23
N GLU A 230 -37.06 -1.88 19.15
CA GLU A 230 -36.45 -0.67 19.70
C GLU A 230 -35.21 -0.28 18.88
N PHE A 231 -35.21 0.95 18.38
CA PHE A 231 -34.12 1.48 17.57
C PHE A 231 -33.50 2.73 18.19
N ILE A 232 -32.20 2.89 17.97
CA ILE A 232 -31.42 4.06 18.36
C ILE A 232 -30.73 4.61 17.11
N ALA A 233 -30.95 5.88 16.80
CA ALA A 233 -30.15 6.60 15.82
C ALA A 233 -28.87 7.09 16.50
N GLN A 234 -27.71 6.77 15.92
CA GLN A 234 -26.40 7.22 16.40
C GLN A 234 -25.70 8.01 15.31
N LEU A 235 -25.14 9.16 15.70
CA LEU A 235 -24.44 10.07 14.80
C LEU A 235 -22.95 10.06 15.11
N TYR A 236 -22.13 10.00 14.07
CA TYR A 236 -20.68 9.97 14.15
C TYR A 236 -20.06 11.01 13.23
N ASP A 237 -18.90 11.56 13.62
CA ASP A 237 -18.08 12.41 12.74
C ASP A 237 -17.28 11.57 11.72
N GLY A 238 -16.59 12.24 10.80
CA GLY A 238 -15.70 11.59 9.82
C GLY A 238 -14.52 10.83 10.44
N LYS A 239 -14.22 11.04 11.73
CA LYS A 239 -13.21 10.32 12.51
C LYS A 239 -13.79 9.14 13.30
N LYS A 240 -15.04 8.78 13.03
CA LYS A 240 -15.79 7.70 13.71
C LYS A 240 -15.99 7.93 15.22
N ASN A 241 -15.89 9.16 15.70
CA ASN A 241 -16.28 9.49 17.06
C ASN A 241 -17.80 9.59 17.15
N LYS A 242 -18.41 8.92 18.14
CA LYS A 242 -19.84 9.07 18.41
C LYS A 242 -20.09 10.48 18.95
N LEU A 243 -20.94 11.25 18.27
CA LEU A 243 -21.30 12.60 18.65
C LEU A 243 -22.58 12.64 19.49
N ALA A 244 -23.58 11.85 19.10
CA ALA A 244 -24.89 11.84 19.73
C ALA A 244 -25.61 10.53 19.45
N ASP A 245 -26.58 10.21 20.30
CA ASP A 245 -27.60 9.22 20.04
C ASP A 245 -29.00 9.79 20.32
N SER A 246 -30.00 9.18 19.70
CA SER A 246 -31.38 9.61 19.77
C SER A 246 -32.27 8.38 19.63
N LEU A 247 -33.13 8.13 20.61
CA LEU A 247 -34.10 7.03 20.54
C LEU A 247 -35.05 7.28 19.37
N VAL A 248 -35.26 6.23 18.57
CA VAL A 248 -36.28 6.27 17.51
C VAL A 248 -37.63 6.04 18.18
N SER A 249 -38.50 7.04 18.11
CA SER A 249 -39.86 6.95 18.64
C SER A 249 -40.72 5.93 17.90
N ASP A 250 -41.87 5.56 18.49
CA ASP A 250 -42.91 4.70 17.89
C ASP A 250 -43.54 5.26 16.59
N LYS A 251 -43.13 6.47 16.15
CA LYS A 251 -43.50 7.09 14.87
C LYS A 251 -42.35 7.08 13.85
N GLY A 252 -41.25 6.38 14.17
CA GLY A 252 -40.04 6.29 13.35
C GLY A 252 -39.28 7.60 13.24
N LEU A 253 -39.31 8.43 14.29
CA LEU A 253 -38.61 9.72 14.33
C LEU A 253 -37.52 9.71 15.39
N ALA A 254 -36.33 10.20 15.01
CA ALA A 254 -35.24 10.56 15.91
C ALA A 254 -34.76 11.99 15.58
N GLY A 255 -34.03 12.63 16.50
CA GLY A 255 -33.65 14.03 16.36
C GLY A 255 -32.29 14.37 16.95
N PHE A 256 -31.55 15.23 16.25
CA PHE A 256 -30.27 15.81 16.67
C PHE A 256 -30.32 17.34 16.53
N ALA A 257 -29.63 18.08 17.39
CA ALA A 257 -29.59 19.54 17.33
C ALA A 257 -28.20 20.06 17.66
N LYS A 258 -27.94 21.33 17.36
CA LYS A 258 -26.66 22.02 17.63
C LYS A 258 -25.46 21.31 17.00
N LEU A 259 -25.65 20.77 15.80
CA LEU A 259 -24.59 20.11 15.05
C LEU A 259 -23.76 21.17 14.33
N LYS A 260 -22.45 20.97 14.25
CA LYS A 260 -21.60 21.82 13.40
C LYS A 260 -21.95 21.62 11.93
N VAL A 261 -21.58 22.57 11.08
CA VAL A 261 -21.61 22.33 9.64
C VAL A 261 -20.58 21.25 9.31
N GLY A 262 -20.98 20.27 8.51
CA GLY A 262 -20.12 19.15 8.17
C GLY A 262 -20.88 17.94 7.67
N THR A 263 -20.15 16.85 7.54
CA THR A 263 -20.65 15.59 7.02
C THR A 263 -20.55 14.52 8.11
N TYR A 264 -21.60 13.71 8.27
CA TYR A 264 -21.76 12.78 9.39
C TYR A 264 -22.19 11.39 8.92
N ALA A 265 -21.76 10.36 9.65
CA ALA A 265 -22.28 9.01 9.53
C ALA A 265 -23.46 8.82 10.50
N LEU A 266 -24.63 8.51 9.95
CA LEU A 266 -25.82 8.15 10.69
C LEU A 266 -26.00 6.63 10.67
N HIS A 267 -26.09 6.01 11.84
CA HIS A 267 -26.37 4.60 12.00
C HIS A 267 -27.67 4.40 12.77
N ILE A 268 -28.55 3.52 12.27
CA ILE A 268 -29.67 3.02 13.06
C ILE A 268 -29.23 1.70 13.67
N LYS A 269 -29.34 1.59 14.99
CA LYS A 269 -29.03 0.38 15.73
C LYS A 269 -30.28 -0.23 16.32
N SER A 270 -30.39 -1.55 16.24
CA SER A 270 -31.39 -2.36 16.93
C SER A 270 -30.75 -3.05 18.12
N LYS A 271 -31.49 -3.23 19.20
CA LYS A 271 -31.04 -4.02 20.34
C LYS A 271 -31.29 -5.51 20.06
N SER A 272 -30.26 -6.33 20.15
CA SER A 272 -30.36 -7.79 20.03
C SER A 272 -30.90 -8.42 21.32
N PRO A 273 -31.35 -9.69 21.28
CA PRO A 273 -31.89 -10.39 22.46
C PRO A 273 -30.91 -10.50 23.64
N ASP A 274 -29.60 -10.52 23.38
CA ASP A 274 -28.51 -10.51 24.37
C ASP A 274 -28.13 -9.09 24.83
N GLY A 275 -28.82 -8.06 24.33
CA GLY A 275 -28.66 -6.67 24.75
C GLY A 275 -27.61 -5.86 23.98
N GLN A 276 -26.95 -6.45 22.98
CA GLN A 276 -26.00 -5.73 22.12
C GLN A 276 -26.71 -4.80 21.12
N LEU A 277 -26.06 -3.71 20.72
CA LEU A 277 -26.58 -2.80 19.70
C LEU A 277 -25.98 -3.14 18.33
N ILE A 278 -26.80 -3.64 17.41
CA ILE A 278 -26.39 -4.03 16.06
C ILE A 278 -26.85 -2.94 15.08
N THR A 279 -25.95 -2.45 14.24
CA THR A 279 -26.29 -1.53 13.16
C THR A 279 -27.15 -2.25 12.11
N VAL A 280 -28.37 -1.75 11.90
CA VAL A 280 -29.34 -2.28 10.94
C VAL A 280 -29.48 -1.42 9.69
N ALA A 281 -29.10 -0.14 9.75
CA ALA A 281 -29.02 0.74 8.59
C ALA A 281 -27.96 1.83 8.79
N SER A 282 -27.38 2.31 7.71
CA SER A 282 -26.40 3.40 7.72
C SER A 282 -26.65 4.38 6.58
N LYS A 283 -26.43 5.67 6.82
CA LYS A 283 -26.53 6.73 5.81
C LYS A 283 -25.53 7.83 6.09
N LYS A 284 -24.94 8.39 5.04
CA LYS A 284 -24.18 9.64 5.13
C LYS A 284 -25.15 10.81 5.05
N ILE A 285 -24.98 11.79 5.93
CA ILE A 285 -25.79 13.03 5.92
C ILE A 285 -24.88 14.26 5.95
N THR A 286 -25.25 15.29 5.20
CA THR A 286 -24.51 16.56 5.17
C THR A 286 -25.36 17.64 5.81
N ILE A 287 -24.80 18.31 6.81
CA ILE A 287 -25.45 19.38 7.56
C ILE A 287 -24.83 20.70 7.12
N SER A 288 -25.59 21.48 6.36
CA SER A 288 -25.15 22.77 5.80
C SER A 288 -26.05 23.95 6.20
N GLY A 289 -27.20 23.66 6.84
CA GLY A 289 -28.19 24.64 7.30
C GLY A 289 -29.59 24.49 6.68
N PRO A 290 -29.74 24.41 5.34
CA PRO A 290 -31.06 24.33 4.68
C PRO A 290 -31.82 23.03 4.97
N GLU A 291 -31.14 21.89 4.82
CA GLU A 291 -31.72 20.56 5.04
C GLU A 291 -31.78 20.22 6.52
N SER A 292 -32.91 19.64 6.94
CA SER A 292 -33.14 19.26 8.33
C SER A 292 -33.92 17.98 8.50
N VAL A 293 -34.20 17.25 7.42
CA VAL A 293 -34.93 15.98 7.46
C VAL A 293 -34.19 14.98 6.58
N PHE A 294 -33.76 13.87 7.17
CA PHE A 294 -33.07 12.79 6.47
C PHE A 294 -33.85 11.49 6.62
N LYS A 295 -34.07 10.81 5.51
CA LYS A 295 -34.74 9.50 5.47
C LYS A 295 -33.71 8.38 5.44
N ILE A 296 -33.94 7.34 6.23
CA ILE A 296 -33.15 6.10 6.27
C ILE A 296 -34.07 4.88 6.30
N TYR A 297 -33.74 3.85 5.55
CA TYR A 297 -34.57 2.66 5.26
C TYR A 297 -33.86 1.40 5.79
N LEU A 298 -34.52 0.61 6.62
CA LEU A 298 -33.92 -0.56 7.27
C LEU A 298 -33.61 -1.72 6.32
N HIS A 299 -34.48 -1.96 5.33
CA HIS A 299 -34.40 -3.14 4.46
C HIS A 299 -34.10 -2.80 2.99
N ASN A 300 -33.75 -1.54 2.71
CA ASN A 300 -33.43 -1.05 1.37
C ASN A 300 -32.14 -0.21 1.40
N PRO A 301 -30.97 -0.84 1.58
CA PRO A 301 -29.69 -0.12 1.73
C PRO A 301 -29.37 0.79 0.54
N GLU A 302 -29.82 0.44 -0.66
CA GLU A 302 -29.66 1.26 -1.88
C GLU A 302 -30.40 2.60 -1.82
N LEU A 303 -31.45 2.72 -1.00
CA LEU A 303 -32.16 4.00 -0.78
C LEU A 303 -31.48 4.88 0.28
N ASN A 304 -30.49 4.32 0.99
CA ASN A 304 -29.72 5.03 2.00
C ASN A 304 -28.46 5.69 1.44
N SER A 305 -28.04 5.33 0.24
CA SER A 305 -26.87 5.88 -0.43
C SER A 305 -27.21 6.18 -1.89
N GLU A 306 -26.93 7.39 -2.36
CA GLU A 306 -26.97 7.71 -3.80
C GLU A 306 -25.72 7.20 -4.54
N TYR A 307 -24.81 6.55 -3.79
CA TYR A 307 -23.47 6.19 -4.24
C TYR A 307 -23.20 4.72 -3.97
N LEU A 308 -22.41 4.14 -4.87
CA LEU A 308 -21.91 2.79 -4.70
C LEU A 308 -20.84 2.78 -3.61
N ASN A 309 -20.68 1.64 -2.94
CA ASN A 309 -19.63 1.44 -1.97
C ASN A 309 -19.12 0.01 -2.09
N CYS A 310 -17.84 -0.15 -2.43
CA CYS A 310 -17.22 -1.47 -2.51
C CYS A 310 -16.70 -1.96 -1.16
N ASN A 311 -16.59 -1.05 -0.18
CA ASN A 311 -15.91 -1.21 1.11
C ASN A 311 -14.51 -1.81 0.94
N CYS A 312 -13.81 -1.27 -0.06
CA CYS A 312 -12.56 -1.81 -0.57
C CYS A 312 -11.48 -0.72 -0.66
N VAL A 313 -10.24 -1.18 -0.59
CA VAL A 313 -9.02 -0.36 -0.70
C VAL A 313 -8.21 -0.90 -1.86
N ALA A 314 -7.79 -0.04 -2.78
CA ALA A 314 -6.79 -0.39 -3.78
C ALA A 314 -5.46 0.27 -3.43
N PHE A 315 -4.38 -0.46 -3.68
CA PHE A 315 -3.04 0.09 -3.66
C PHE A 315 -2.57 0.27 -5.09
N ARG A 316 -1.88 1.38 -5.36
CA ARG A 316 -1.13 1.55 -6.59
C ARG A 316 0.33 1.85 -6.29
N LEU A 317 1.22 1.22 -7.05
CA LEU A 317 2.65 1.48 -7.04
C LEU A 317 3.02 2.14 -8.37
N ASP A 318 3.33 3.42 -8.31
CA ASP A 318 3.66 4.25 -9.48
C ASP A 318 5.18 4.10 -9.78
N ASP A 319 5.64 4.58 -10.94
CA ASP A 319 7.06 4.56 -11.37
C ASP A 319 7.75 3.19 -11.56
N ILE A 320 7.02 2.14 -11.95
CA ILE A 320 7.64 0.85 -12.29
C ILE A 320 8.46 0.98 -13.58
N GLN A 321 9.74 0.63 -13.49
CA GLN A 321 10.72 0.68 -14.58
C GLN A 321 11.94 -0.20 -14.29
N ASP A 322 12.71 -0.55 -15.31
CA ASP A 322 13.85 -1.44 -15.23
C ASP A 322 15.03 -0.83 -14.45
N TYR A 323 15.75 -1.65 -13.69
CA TYR A 323 17.03 -1.33 -13.00
C TYR A 323 17.00 -0.21 -11.94
N PHE A 324 15.95 0.62 -11.91
CA PHE A 324 15.81 1.74 -11.01
C PHE A 324 15.16 1.32 -9.69
N LEU A 325 15.90 1.32 -8.58
CA LEU A 325 15.38 0.89 -7.28
C LEU A 325 14.71 -0.50 -7.33
N ASN A 326 15.17 -1.37 -8.22
CA ASN A 326 14.48 -2.61 -8.57
C ASN A 326 14.33 -3.57 -7.38
N GLY A 327 15.25 -3.53 -6.41
CA GLY A 327 15.11 -4.28 -5.16
C GLY A 327 13.87 -3.86 -4.36
N ALA A 328 13.56 -2.57 -4.32
CA ALA A 328 12.38 -2.07 -3.61
C ALA A 328 11.11 -2.45 -4.36
N GLN A 329 11.10 -2.33 -5.70
CA GLN A 329 9.97 -2.76 -6.54
C GLN A 329 9.64 -4.25 -6.32
N ILE A 330 10.67 -5.11 -6.34
CA ILE A 330 10.53 -6.56 -6.13
C ILE A 330 10.01 -6.85 -4.71
N ASP A 331 10.57 -6.22 -3.68
CA ASP A 331 10.16 -6.48 -2.29
C ASP A 331 8.71 -6.04 -2.03
N ILE A 332 8.26 -4.92 -2.62
CA ILE A 332 6.85 -4.50 -2.54
C ILE A 332 5.93 -5.54 -3.21
N LEU A 333 6.23 -5.93 -4.45
CA LEU A 333 5.47 -6.96 -5.17
C LEU A 333 5.37 -8.26 -4.35
N ASN A 334 6.48 -8.70 -3.77
CA ASN A 334 6.53 -9.88 -2.91
C ASN A 334 5.69 -9.72 -1.64
N VAL A 335 5.69 -8.56 -0.98
CA VAL A 335 4.84 -8.32 0.20
C VAL A 335 3.37 -8.47 -0.16
N PHE A 336 2.90 -7.86 -1.25
CA PHE A 336 1.50 -7.99 -1.67
C PHE A 336 1.15 -9.44 -2.01
N ALA A 337 2.02 -10.16 -2.71
CA ALA A 337 1.83 -11.57 -3.04
C ALA A 337 1.78 -12.46 -1.80
N GLN A 338 2.74 -12.30 -0.87
CA GLN A 338 2.79 -13.03 0.40
C GLN A 338 1.55 -12.76 1.26
N LYS A 339 1.08 -11.51 1.27
CA LYS A 339 -0.12 -11.11 2.00
C LYS A 339 -1.41 -11.50 1.29
N GLN A 340 -1.36 -12.08 0.08
CA GLN A 340 -2.53 -12.39 -0.74
C GLN A 340 -3.44 -11.16 -0.90
N SER A 341 -2.87 -10.03 -1.28
CA SER A 341 -3.57 -8.75 -1.40
C SER A 341 -3.36 -8.18 -2.80
N SER A 342 -4.41 -7.79 -3.50
CA SER A 342 -4.28 -7.26 -4.86
C SER A 342 -3.45 -5.98 -4.92
N LEU A 343 -2.84 -5.72 -6.08
CA LEU A 343 -2.02 -4.53 -6.33
C LEU A 343 -2.16 -4.06 -7.78
N THR A 344 -2.25 -2.74 -7.98
CA THR A 344 -2.10 -2.11 -9.30
C THR A 344 -0.70 -1.53 -9.44
N ILE A 345 -0.02 -1.73 -10.57
CA ILE A 345 1.30 -1.15 -10.83
C ILE A 345 1.30 -0.25 -12.06
N GLY A 346 1.85 0.97 -11.94
CA GLY A 346 1.96 1.95 -13.02
C GLY A 346 3.30 1.84 -13.73
N ILE A 347 3.29 1.43 -15.00
CA ILE A 347 4.52 1.19 -15.79
C ILE A 347 4.90 2.42 -16.63
N ILE A 348 6.15 2.87 -16.48
CA ILE A 348 6.79 3.82 -17.41
C ILE A 348 7.34 3.04 -18.60
N ALA A 349 6.60 3.03 -19.71
CA ALA A 349 6.76 2.01 -20.73
C ALA A 349 8.08 2.06 -21.52
N ASN A 350 8.67 3.25 -21.75
CA ASN A 350 9.90 3.39 -22.55
C ASN A 350 11.11 2.70 -21.92
N VAL A 351 11.11 2.55 -20.60
CA VAL A 351 12.24 2.05 -19.78
C VAL A 351 11.87 0.77 -19.04
N PHE A 352 10.93 -0.01 -19.60
CA PHE A 352 10.42 -1.24 -19.02
C PHE A 352 10.53 -2.42 -19.98
N GLY A 353 10.92 -3.60 -19.49
CA GLY A 353 10.96 -4.85 -20.24
C GLY A 353 12.32 -5.54 -20.33
N ASP A 354 13.38 -4.90 -19.86
CA ASP A 354 14.76 -5.36 -20.00
C ASP A 354 15.37 -5.85 -18.67
N ASP A 355 14.80 -5.54 -17.49
CA ASP A 355 15.29 -6.06 -16.20
C ASP A 355 14.82 -7.52 -15.99
N PRO A 356 15.72 -8.53 -16.08
CA PRO A 356 15.31 -9.92 -16.06
C PRO A 356 14.70 -10.35 -14.72
N LYS A 357 15.11 -9.75 -13.60
CA LYS A 357 14.60 -10.13 -12.27
C LYS A 357 13.18 -9.63 -12.07
N LEU A 358 12.97 -8.35 -12.38
CA LEU A 358 11.65 -7.72 -12.31
C LEU A 358 10.70 -8.37 -13.33
N MET A 359 11.17 -8.63 -14.56
CA MET A 359 10.35 -9.23 -15.61
C MET A 359 9.94 -10.66 -15.29
N SER A 360 10.85 -11.49 -14.78
CA SER A 360 10.50 -12.85 -14.37
C SER A 360 9.39 -12.81 -13.32
N LEU A 361 9.58 -11.98 -12.27
CA LEU A 361 8.62 -11.88 -11.18
C LEU A 361 7.22 -11.45 -11.65
N ILE A 362 7.14 -10.37 -12.43
CA ILE A 362 5.85 -9.85 -12.92
C ILE A 362 5.17 -10.87 -13.85
N LYS A 363 5.93 -11.50 -14.76
CA LYS A 363 5.37 -12.53 -15.66
C LYS A 363 4.86 -13.75 -14.90
N ASP A 364 5.61 -14.21 -13.90
CA ASP A 364 5.22 -15.32 -13.06
C ASP A 364 3.96 -15.01 -12.24
N MET A 365 3.86 -13.78 -11.71
CA MET A 365 2.66 -13.30 -11.00
C MET A 365 1.43 -13.27 -11.91
N ILE A 366 1.57 -12.79 -13.15
CA ILE A 366 0.49 -12.76 -14.14
C ILE A 366 0.08 -14.19 -14.55
N ALA A 367 1.04 -15.07 -14.78
CA ALA A 367 0.78 -16.42 -15.30
C ALA A 367 0.16 -17.37 -14.27
N ASN A 368 0.58 -17.29 -13.00
CA ASN A 368 0.20 -18.27 -11.97
C ASN A 368 -1.18 -18.02 -11.36
N GLY A 369 -1.80 -16.86 -11.59
CA GLY A 369 -3.22 -16.59 -11.26
C GLY A 369 -3.61 -16.66 -9.78
N ASN A 370 -2.63 -16.78 -8.87
CA ASN A 370 -2.78 -16.84 -7.40
C ASN A 370 -2.66 -15.46 -6.72
N PHE A 371 -2.38 -14.42 -7.50
CA PHE A 371 -2.17 -13.06 -7.05
C PHE A 371 -2.80 -12.11 -8.08
N ASP A 372 -3.71 -11.24 -7.63
CA ASP A 372 -4.39 -10.31 -8.52
C ASP A 372 -3.52 -9.06 -8.70
N LEU A 373 -2.75 -9.04 -9.80
CA LEU A 373 -1.87 -7.95 -10.20
C LEU A 373 -2.43 -7.25 -11.43
N GLU A 374 -2.80 -5.98 -11.28
CA GLU A 374 -3.23 -5.13 -12.40
C GLU A 374 -2.05 -4.34 -12.98
N ILE A 375 -1.95 -4.33 -14.30
CA ILE A 375 -0.95 -3.54 -15.03
C ILE A 375 -1.61 -2.26 -15.56
N ALA A 376 -1.23 -1.13 -14.99
CA ALA A 376 -1.66 0.20 -15.41
C ALA A 376 -0.61 0.87 -16.32
N ASN A 377 -1.10 1.69 -17.24
CA ASN A 377 -0.25 2.54 -18.08
C ASN A 377 0.12 3.81 -17.29
N HIS A 378 1.42 4.12 -17.19
CA HIS A 378 1.95 5.32 -16.55
C HIS A 378 2.76 6.20 -17.53
N SER A 379 2.28 6.29 -18.77
CA SER A 379 2.87 6.96 -19.94
C SER A 379 4.19 6.33 -20.46
N TRP A 380 4.69 6.88 -21.57
CA TRP A 380 5.89 6.43 -22.25
C TRP A 380 7.14 6.80 -21.45
N THR A 381 7.31 8.09 -21.13
CA THR A 381 8.53 8.65 -20.52
C THR A 381 8.25 9.46 -19.26
N HIS A 382 7.12 9.21 -18.58
CA HIS A 382 6.71 9.97 -17.39
C HIS A 382 6.59 11.49 -17.65
N ARG A 383 6.12 11.88 -18.84
CA ARG A 383 5.88 13.28 -19.18
C ARG A 383 4.50 13.72 -18.69
N ILE A 384 4.43 14.94 -18.17
CA ILE A 384 3.17 15.55 -17.73
C ILE A 384 2.23 15.68 -18.94
N MET A 385 1.09 15.01 -18.92
CA MET A 385 0.19 14.92 -20.08
C MET A 385 -0.26 16.30 -20.59
N PRO A 386 -0.67 17.26 -19.72
CA PRO A 386 -1.00 18.62 -20.15
C PRO A 386 0.11 19.40 -20.87
N ALA A 387 1.38 19.00 -20.73
CA ALA A 387 2.50 19.63 -21.44
C ALA A 387 2.64 19.15 -22.89
N LEU A 388 1.86 18.15 -23.32
CA LEU A 388 1.91 17.56 -24.65
C LEU A 388 0.69 17.99 -25.49
N THR A 389 0.88 18.15 -26.79
CA THR A 389 -0.24 18.30 -27.73
C THR A 389 -1.06 17.01 -27.77
N LYS A 390 -2.33 17.08 -28.20
CA LYS A 390 -3.19 15.91 -28.34
C LYS A 390 -2.57 14.79 -29.17
N ASP A 391 -1.93 15.13 -30.30
CA ASP A 391 -1.27 14.13 -31.16
C ASP A 391 -0.05 13.50 -30.48
N GLN A 392 0.70 14.27 -29.70
CA GLN A 392 1.81 13.74 -28.91
C GLN A 392 1.32 12.82 -27.79
N GLN A 393 0.23 13.17 -27.10
CA GLN A 393 -0.40 12.29 -26.12
C GLN A 393 -0.89 10.99 -26.77
N ALA A 394 -1.49 11.06 -27.98
CA ALA A 394 -1.96 9.89 -28.71
C ALA A 394 -0.82 8.94 -29.09
N ASP A 395 0.30 9.49 -29.59
CA ASP A 395 1.52 8.72 -29.88
C ASP A 395 2.10 8.07 -28.61
N ASP A 396 2.11 8.80 -27.49
CA ASP A 396 2.56 8.32 -26.18
C ASP A 396 1.74 7.11 -25.70
N PHE A 397 0.40 7.19 -25.75
CA PHE A 397 -0.49 6.06 -25.43
C PHE A 397 -0.26 4.86 -26.35
N ALA A 398 -0.15 5.09 -27.66
CA ALA A 398 0.03 4.03 -28.64
C ALA A 398 1.34 3.26 -28.42
N LYS A 399 2.46 3.98 -28.20
CA LYS A 399 3.77 3.38 -27.92
C LYS A 399 3.77 2.61 -26.60
N SER A 400 3.21 3.21 -25.56
CA SER A 400 3.18 2.63 -24.22
C SER A 400 2.37 1.34 -24.18
N ASN A 401 1.14 1.36 -24.71
CA ASN A 401 0.28 0.18 -24.75
C ASN A 401 0.91 -0.94 -25.61
N LYS A 402 1.50 -0.59 -26.75
CA LYS A 402 2.18 -1.57 -27.61
C LYS A 402 3.37 -2.21 -26.89
N LYS A 403 4.19 -1.44 -26.19
CA LYS A 403 5.36 -1.95 -25.47
C LYS A 403 4.95 -2.84 -24.30
N ILE A 404 4.00 -2.42 -23.47
CA ILE A 404 3.47 -3.22 -22.36
C ILE A 404 2.89 -4.54 -22.88
N HIS A 405 2.07 -4.49 -23.94
CA HIS A 405 1.49 -5.69 -24.54
C HIS A 405 2.55 -6.64 -25.10
N ASN A 406 3.56 -6.12 -25.80
CA ASN A 406 4.65 -6.95 -26.33
C ASN A 406 5.47 -7.63 -25.23
N VAL A 407 5.65 -6.97 -24.08
CA VAL A 407 6.48 -7.49 -22.99
C VAL A 407 5.71 -8.46 -22.09
N LEU A 408 4.47 -8.12 -21.74
CA LEU A 408 3.67 -8.83 -20.72
C LEU A 408 2.44 -9.55 -21.28
N GLY A 409 2.04 -9.31 -22.53
CA GLY A 409 0.80 -9.83 -23.11
C GLY A 409 -0.47 -9.14 -22.59
N VAL A 410 -0.34 -8.07 -21.83
CA VAL A 410 -1.45 -7.35 -21.19
C VAL A 410 -1.73 -6.03 -21.92
N THR A 411 -3.00 -5.70 -22.11
CA THR A 411 -3.43 -4.37 -22.58
C THR A 411 -4.01 -3.60 -21.40
N PRO A 412 -3.35 -2.51 -20.94
CA PRO A 412 -3.83 -1.75 -19.80
C PRO A 412 -5.22 -1.15 -20.01
N THR A 413 -6.06 -1.22 -18.98
CA THR A 413 -7.39 -0.56 -18.92
C THR A 413 -7.45 0.59 -17.93
N THR A 414 -6.45 0.67 -17.04
CA THR A 414 -6.25 1.76 -16.08
C THR A 414 -5.10 2.65 -16.51
N PHE A 415 -5.33 3.96 -16.48
CA PHE A 415 -4.29 4.96 -16.67
C PHE A 415 -3.99 5.71 -15.38
N ILE A 416 -2.71 5.78 -15.02
CA ILE A 416 -2.21 6.61 -13.93
C ILE A 416 -1.46 7.77 -14.59
N PRO A 417 -1.94 9.02 -14.52
CA PRO A 417 -1.26 10.14 -15.15
C PRO A 417 0.02 10.51 -14.38
N PRO A 418 1.17 10.72 -15.06
CA PRO A 418 2.37 11.27 -14.44
C PRO A 418 2.08 12.58 -13.70
N GLU A 419 2.69 12.76 -12.53
CA GLU A 419 2.44 13.89 -11.60
C GLU A 419 0.97 14.06 -11.20
N ASN A 420 0.12 13.05 -11.43
CA ASN A 420 -1.33 13.10 -11.22
C ASN A 420 -2.07 14.15 -12.08
N LEU A 421 -1.48 14.60 -13.19
CA LEU A 421 -1.99 15.68 -14.03
C LEU A 421 -2.47 15.20 -15.40
N TYR A 422 -3.67 15.62 -15.79
CA TYR A 422 -4.31 15.30 -17.07
C TYR A 422 -5.24 16.45 -17.51
N ASN A 423 -5.66 16.45 -18.78
CA ASN A 423 -6.59 17.43 -19.33
C ASN A 423 -7.71 16.75 -20.16
N ASP A 424 -8.59 17.54 -20.75
CA ASP A 424 -9.72 17.03 -21.54
C ASP A 424 -9.28 16.21 -22.76
N ASP A 425 -8.14 16.57 -23.38
CA ASP A 425 -7.54 15.79 -24.46
C ASP A 425 -7.11 14.40 -23.99
N THR A 426 -6.49 14.32 -22.80
CA THR A 426 -6.15 13.03 -22.17
C THR A 426 -7.40 12.19 -21.98
N ILE A 427 -8.47 12.75 -21.41
CA ILE A 427 -9.73 12.03 -21.18
C ILE A 427 -10.36 11.55 -22.49
N ALA A 428 -10.34 12.36 -23.54
CA ALA A 428 -10.85 11.97 -24.85
C ALA A 428 -10.06 10.77 -25.43
N LEU A 429 -8.73 10.79 -25.30
CA LEU A 429 -7.86 9.72 -25.77
C LEU A 429 -8.03 8.43 -24.97
N LEU A 430 -8.21 8.50 -23.65
CA LEU A 430 -8.48 7.33 -22.81
C LEU A 430 -9.75 6.60 -23.29
N LYS A 431 -10.83 7.35 -23.52
CA LYS A 431 -12.09 6.80 -24.06
C LYS A 431 -11.91 6.19 -25.45
N GLN A 432 -11.11 6.81 -26.32
CA GLN A 432 -10.82 6.30 -27.66
C GLN A 432 -10.00 4.99 -27.62
N ASN A 433 -9.16 4.81 -26.60
CA ASN A 433 -8.27 3.67 -26.45
C ASN A 433 -8.79 2.60 -25.47
N ASN A 434 -10.10 2.58 -25.21
CA ASN A 434 -10.78 1.60 -24.35
C ASN A 434 -10.26 1.54 -22.91
N PHE A 435 -9.68 2.62 -22.39
CA PHE A 435 -9.44 2.72 -20.95
C PHE A 435 -10.77 2.88 -20.23
N THR A 436 -10.90 2.16 -19.11
CA THR A 436 -12.10 2.16 -18.28
C THR A 436 -11.88 2.88 -16.95
N GLN A 437 -10.62 3.11 -16.55
CA GLN A 437 -10.28 3.81 -15.32
C GLN A 437 -9.15 4.83 -15.53
N ILE A 438 -9.23 5.95 -14.80
CA ILE A 438 -8.11 6.86 -14.55
C ILE A 438 -7.92 7.04 -13.04
N SER A 439 -6.66 7.03 -12.59
CA SER A 439 -6.32 7.16 -11.18
C SER A 439 -5.25 8.24 -10.97
N SER A 440 -5.68 9.48 -10.68
CA SER A 440 -4.86 10.64 -10.30
C SER A 440 -4.79 10.79 -8.77
N HIS A 441 -4.64 11.99 -8.20
CA HIS A 441 -4.67 12.21 -6.74
C HIS A 441 -5.68 13.31 -6.38
N THR A 442 -6.26 13.25 -5.17
CA THR A 442 -7.26 14.23 -4.69
C THR A 442 -6.74 15.66 -4.61
N SER A 443 -5.43 15.82 -4.43
CA SER A 443 -4.74 17.11 -4.43
C SER A 443 -4.68 17.80 -5.79
N THR A 444 -4.67 17.05 -6.89
CA THR A 444 -4.65 17.61 -8.26
C THR A 444 -6.04 17.64 -8.88
N SER A 445 -6.92 16.74 -8.46
CA SER A 445 -8.29 16.63 -8.98
C SER A 445 -9.22 16.11 -7.90
N LYS A 446 -10.40 16.70 -7.74
CA LYS A 446 -11.39 16.22 -6.76
C LYS A 446 -11.83 14.79 -7.10
N ALA A 447 -11.85 13.90 -6.11
CA ALA A 447 -12.46 12.59 -6.26
C ALA A 447 -13.96 12.71 -6.52
N PRO A 448 -14.47 12.17 -7.65
CA PRO A 448 -15.91 12.06 -7.82
C PRO A 448 -16.45 10.94 -6.93
N LEU A 449 -17.74 11.05 -6.64
CA LEU A 449 -18.46 10.01 -5.93
C LEU A 449 -18.52 8.74 -6.77
N PHE A 450 -18.46 7.57 -6.14
CA PHE A 450 -18.44 6.31 -6.87
C PHE A 450 -19.79 6.02 -7.51
N GLN A 451 -19.84 6.17 -8.84
CA GLN A 451 -21.02 5.99 -9.67
C GLN A 451 -20.64 5.22 -10.94
N LYS A 452 -21.61 4.50 -11.53
CA LYS A 452 -21.38 3.78 -12.80
C LYS A 452 -21.06 4.78 -13.92
N SER A 453 -19.99 4.53 -14.65
CA SER A 453 -19.49 5.38 -15.72
C SER A 453 -18.85 4.54 -16.83
N SER A 454 -18.74 5.09 -18.03
CA SER A 454 -17.92 4.50 -19.10
C SER A 454 -16.42 4.69 -18.87
N LEU A 455 -16.04 5.73 -18.11
CA LEU A 455 -14.69 5.97 -17.63
C LEU A 455 -14.79 6.33 -16.15
N TYR A 456 -14.28 5.46 -15.28
CA TYR A 456 -14.24 5.67 -13.85
C TYR A 456 -13.04 6.51 -13.44
N TYR A 457 -13.22 7.32 -12.41
CA TYR A 457 -12.18 8.15 -11.83
C TYR A 457 -11.97 7.67 -10.40
N PHE A 458 -10.81 7.08 -10.14
CA PHE A 458 -10.43 6.54 -8.84
C PHE A 458 -9.14 7.19 -8.36
N PRO A 459 -9.12 8.51 -8.09
CA PRO A 459 -7.92 9.15 -7.59
C PRO A 459 -7.51 8.59 -6.22
N ALA A 460 -6.20 8.53 -6.00
CA ALA A 460 -5.63 8.33 -4.68
C ALA A 460 -6.08 9.45 -3.75
N ALA A 461 -6.67 9.05 -2.63
CA ALA A 461 -7.11 9.96 -1.57
C ALA A 461 -6.09 10.04 -0.43
N THR A 462 -5.18 9.07 -0.36
CA THR A 462 -4.08 9.02 0.59
C THR A 462 -2.87 8.35 -0.06
N GLN A 463 -1.73 8.41 0.61
CA GLN A 463 -0.43 7.95 0.11
C GLN A 463 0.45 7.51 1.28
N THR A 464 1.37 6.57 1.06
CA THR A 464 2.28 6.10 2.12
C THR A 464 3.36 7.11 2.46
N SER A 465 3.68 8.03 1.55
CA SER A 465 4.64 9.12 1.77
C SER A 465 4.25 10.38 0.98
N ILE A 466 4.75 11.53 1.44
CA ILE A 466 4.59 12.82 0.77
C ILE A 466 5.95 13.28 0.24
N LEU A 467 6.05 13.63 -1.05
CA LEU A 467 7.27 14.19 -1.60
C LEU A 467 7.49 15.63 -1.10
N ASP A 468 8.57 15.84 -0.36
CA ASP A 468 9.11 17.16 -0.07
C ASP A 468 9.95 17.64 -1.26
N ARG A 469 9.40 18.57 -2.03
CA ARG A 469 10.04 19.10 -3.24
C ARG A 469 11.24 20.01 -2.94
N GLN A 470 11.38 20.54 -1.73
CA GLN A 470 12.53 21.38 -1.37
C GLN A 470 13.74 20.52 -1.05
N GLU A 471 13.53 19.42 -0.33
CA GLU A 471 14.59 18.49 0.06
C GLU A 471 14.78 17.31 -0.92
N ALA A 472 13.94 17.23 -1.95
CA ALA A 472 13.87 16.14 -2.93
C ALA A 472 13.77 14.74 -2.27
N ASN A 473 13.05 14.65 -1.14
CA ASN A 473 12.89 13.41 -0.39
C ASN A 473 11.41 13.11 -0.08
N TRP A 474 11.08 11.82 -0.02
CA TRP A 474 9.79 11.30 0.37
C TRP A 474 9.72 11.20 1.89
N LYS A 475 8.77 11.92 2.49
CA LYS A 475 8.44 11.88 3.91
C LYS A 475 7.38 10.82 4.17
N VAL A 476 7.80 9.72 4.76
CA VAL A 476 6.91 8.59 5.12
C VAL A 476 5.83 9.04 6.11
N GLN A 477 4.60 8.63 5.84
CA GLN A 477 3.46 8.82 6.73
C GLN A 477 3.32 7.64 7.71
N SER A 478 2.88 7.91 8.93
CA SER A 478 2.55 6.82 9.87
C SER A 478 1.39 5.99 9.35
N ILE A 479 1.35 4.70 9.71
CA ILE A 479 0.24 3.80 9.38
C ILE A 479 -1.11 4.41 9.78
N ASP A 480 -1.21 4.99 10.97
CA ASP A 480 -2.46 5.58 11.46
C ASP A 480 -2.92 6.73 10.57
N LYS A 481 -2.00 7.56 10.09
CA LYS A 481 -2.34 8.65 9.16
C LYS A 481 -2.81 8.13 7.79
N VAL A 482 -2.22 7.03 7.30
CA VAL A 482 -2.69 6.39 6.06
C VAL A 482 -4.08 5.76 6.27
N LEU A 483 -4.31 5.08 7.39
CA LEU A 483 -5.61 4.50 7.76
C LEU A 483 -6.69 5.58 7.95
N ASP A 484 -6.36 6.73 8.53
CA ASP A 484 -7.27 7.87 8.64
C ASP A 484 -7.69 8.34 7.24
N GLY A 485 -6.74 8.49 6.32
CA GLY A 485 -7.04 8.84 4.93
C GLY A 485 -7.87 7.78 4.19
N ILE A 486 -7.63 6.48 4.43
CA ILE A 486 -8.46 5.38 3.91
C ILE A 486 -9.89 5.51 4.44
N ASN A 487 -10.05 5.69 5.74
CA ASN A 487 -11.36 5.79 6.38
C ASN A 487 -12.14 7.01 5.90
N GLU A 488 -11.46 8.14 5.76
CA GLU A 488 -12.03 9.36 5.20
C GLU A 488 -12.45 9.14 3.74
N SER A 489 -11.63 8.47 2.94
CA SER A 489 -11.95 8.15 1.54
C SER A 489 -13.14 7.21 1.43
N LEU A 490 -13.20 6.14 2.22
CA LEU A 490 -14.32 5.21 2.26
C LEU A 490 -15.62 5.93 2.65
N PHE A 491 -15.54 6.83 3.64
CA PHE A 491 -16.67 7.64 4.07
C PHE A 491 -17.10 8.65 3.00
N ASN A 492 -16.14 9.27 2.32
CA ASN A 492 -16.43 10.33 1.36
C ASN A 492 -16.83 9.83 -0.02
N TYR A 493 -16.19 8.77 -0.50
CA TYR A 493 -16.21 8.35 -1.90
C TYR A 493 -16.65 6.88 -2.09
N GLY A 494 -16.72 6.06 -1.03
CA GLY A 494 -17.16 4.66 -1.09
C GLY A 494 -16.07 3.65 -1.48
N TYR A 495 -14.83 4.12 -1.65
CA TYR A 495 -13.62 3.35 -1.90
C TYR A 495 -12.41 4.12 -1.38
N ALA A 496 -11.24 3.49 -1.32
CA ALA A 496 -9.98 4.19 -1.11
C ALA A 496 -8.93 3.72 -2.11
N VAL A 497 -8.13 4.64 -2.65
CA VAL A 497 -6.91 4.32 -3.38
C VAL A 497 -5.72 4.90 -2.61
N VAL A 498 -4.72 4.07 -2.35
CA VAL A 498 -3.47 4.41 -1.64
C VAL A 498 -2.33 4.44 -2.66
N MET A 499 -1.70 5.60 -2.83
CA MET A 499 -0.57 5.77 -3.74
C MET A 499 0.78 5.47 -3.05
N MET A 500 1.65 4.77 -3.79
CA MET A 500 3.00 4.40 -3.38
C MET A 500 4.00 4.60 -4.53
N HIS A 501 5.29 4.72 -4.22
CA HIS A 501 6.43 4.83 -5.13
C HIS A 501 7.62 4.01 -4.61
N PRO A 502 8.49 3.45 -5.47
CA PRO A 502 9.65 2.67 -5.06
C PRO A 502 10.65 3.42 -4.17
N HIS A 503 10.72 4.75 -4.32
CA HIS A 503 11.57 5.64 -3.54
C HIS A 503 11.35 5.50 -2.02
N GLU A 504 10.08 5.38 -1.60
CA GLU A 504 9.69 5.31 -0.19
C GLU A 504 10.27 4.08 0.53
N PHE A 505 10.49 3.02 -0.25
CA PHE A 505 10.97 1.72 0.19
C PHE A 505 12.46 1.54 -0.08
N SER A 506 13.16 2.63 -0.40
CA SER A 506 14.60 2.65 -0.69
C SER A 506 15.34 3.51 0.34
N THR A 507 16.63 3.23 0.57
CA THR A 507 17.46 4.04 1.46
C THR A 507 17.85 5.35 0.79
N TYR A 508 17.82 6.44 1.53
CA TYR A 508 18.16 7.78 1.06
C TYR A 508 19.47 8.25 1.71
N SER A 509 20.47 8.60 0.90
CA SER A 509 21.75 9.14 1.38
C SER A 509 22.36 10.09 0.37
N ASP A 510 23.05 11.12 0.85
CA ASP A 510 23.74 12.13 0.02
C ASP A 510 22.83 12.83 -1.02
N GLY A 511 21.57 13.05 -0.66
CA GLY A 511 20.60 13.74 -1.51
C GLY A 511 20.02 12.89 -2.65
N VAL A 512 20.29 11.58 -2.67
CA VAL A 512 19.81 10.66 -3.72
C VAL A 512 19.31 9.34 -3.15
N TYR A 513 18.36 8.73 -3.84
CA TYR A 513 17.86 7.40 -3.52
C TYR A 513 18.83 6.32 -4.02
N GLN A 514 19.23 5.45 -3.11
CA GLN A 514 20.12 4.33 -3.41
C GLN A 514 19.26 3.13 -3.81
N ASN A 515 19.75 2.32 -4.74
CA ASN A 515 19.14 1.02 -5.07
C ASN A 515 19.43 -0.01 -3.96
N LYS A 516 18.96 0.30 -2.75
CA LYS A 516 19.07 -0.51 -1.54
C LYS A 516 17.76 -0.37 -0.79
N VAL A 517 17.15 -1.51 -0.47
CA VAL A 517 15.83 -1.56 0.14
C VAL A 517 15.86 -1.08 1.59
N ASN A 518 14.89 -0.25 1.94
CA ASN A 518 14.55 0.11 3.31
C ASN A 518 13.58 -0.94 3.88
N GLN A 519 14.13 -1.99 4.49
CA GLN A 519 13.35 -3.12 5.00
C GLN A 519 12.34 -2.72 6.09
N THR A 520 12.62 -1.68 6.87
CA THR A 520 11.66 -1.16 7.85
C THR A 520 10.39 -0.69 7.16
N GLN A 521 10.51 0.03 6.04
CA GLN A 521 9.34 0.53 5.31
C GLN A 521 8.56 -0.59 4.63
N VAL A 522 9.26 -1.59 4.08
CA VAL A 522 8.62 -2.79 3.51
C VAL A 522 7.83 -3.56 4.58
N GLN A 523 8.37 -3.68 5.81
CA GLN A 523 7.66 -4.28 6.93
C GLN A 523 6.44 -3.46 7.37
N GLN A 524 6.57 -2.13 7.43
CA GLN A 524 5.45 -1.24 7.77
C GLN A 524 4.31 -1.35 6.74
N LEU A 525 4.64 -1.49 5.44
CA LEU A 525 3.64 -1.77 4.41
C LEU A 525 2.91 -3.11 4.67
N GLY A 526 3.63 -4.16 5.03
CA GLY A 526 3.02 -5.43 5.43
C GLY A 526 2.05 -5.30 6.62
N LEU A 527 2.41 -4.49 7.62
CA LEU A 527 1.56 -4.20 8.78
C LEU A 527 0.33 -3.35 8.41
N LEU A 528 0.48 -2.38 7.51
CA LEU A 528 -0.62 -1.58 6.99
C LEU A 528 -1.65 -2.49 6.28
N ILE A 529 -1.18 -3.40 5.44
CA ILE A 529 -2.03 -4.40 4.76
C ILE A 529 -2.79 -5.27 5.77
N ASP A 530 -2.11 -5.78 6.80
CA ASP A 530 -2.73 -6.60 7.85
C ASP A 530 -3.80 -5.80 8.62
N LYS A 531 -3.55 -4.53 8.94
CA LYS A 531 -4.50 -3.65 9.64
C LYS A 531 -5.72 -3.30 8.79
N ILE A 532 -5.57 -3.11 7.48
CA ILE A 532 -6.71 -2.90 6.57
C ILE A 532 -7.58 -4.16 6.55
N LYS A 533 -6.96 -5.34 6.40
CA LYS A 533 -7.68 -6.62 6.39
C LYS A 533 -8.37 -6.93 7.72
N SER A 534 -7.75 -6.62 8.86
CA SER A 534 -8.36 -6.84 10.18
C SER A 534 -9.59 -5.96 10.43
N GLN A 535 -9.75 -4.85 9.70
CA GLN A 535 -10.98 -4.02 9.70
C GLN A 535 -12.09 -4.60 8.80
N GLY A 536 -11.88 -5.77 8.18
CA GLY A 536 -12.82 -6.40 7.27
C GLY A 536 -12.91 -5.73 5.89
N LEU A 537 -11.95 -4.86 5.56
CA LEU A 537 -11.86 -4.21 4.27
C LEU A 537 -11.20 -5.16 3.26
N LYS A 538 -11.72 -5.17 2.03
CA LYS A 538 -11.11 -5.91 0.92
C LYS A 538 -10.01 -5.09 0.29
N ILE A 539 -8.87 -5.72 0.00
CA ILE A 539 -7.84 -5.10 -0.84
C ILE A 539 -8.02 -5.63 -2.26
N VAL A 540 -8.20 -4.73 -3.22
CA VAL A 540 -8.55 -5.01 -4.62
C VAL A 540 -7.65 -4.22 -5.57
N THR A 541 -7.62 -4.57 -6.85
CA THR A 541 -7.03 -3.71 -7.89
C THR A 541 -7.95 -2.52 -8.21
N ILE A 542 -7.46 -1.52 -8.92
CA ILE A 542 -8.24 -0.32 -9.28
C ILE A 542 -9.40 -0.67 -10.23
N ASP A 543 -9.20 -1.55 -11.20
CA ASP A 543 -10.26 -2.00 -12.10
C ASP A 543 -11.37 -2.79 -11.35
N GLU A 544 -11.02 -3.57 -10.34
CA GLU A 544 -11.96 -4.32 -9.50
C GLU A 544 -12.89 -3.41 -8.69
N ILE A 545 -12.48 -2.18 -8.34
CA ILE A 545 -13.36 -1.20 -7.67
C ILE A 545 -14.65 -1.04 -8.49
N SER A 546 -14.54 -0.93 -9.82
CA SER A 546 -15.68 -0.74 -10.73
C SER A 546 -16.57 -1.99 -10.89
N SER A 547 -16.06 -3.17 -10.52
CA SER A 547 -16.74 -4.47 -10.69
C SER A 547 -17.34 -5.05 -9.40
N PHE A 548 -17.45 -4.25 -8.33
CA PHE A 548 -17.96 -4.67 -7.02
C PHE A 548 -19.36 -5.32 -7.02
N ASP A 549 -20.21 -5.02 -8.01
CA ASP A 549 -21.57 -5.59 -8.17
C ASP A 549 -21.58 -6.99 -8.81
N LYS A 550 -20.49 -7.42 -9.45
CA LYS A 550 -20.47 -8.73 -10.11
C LYS A 550 -20.28 -9.81 -9.05
N PRO A 551 -21.10 -10.88 -9.02
CA PRO A 551 -20.76 -12.07 -8.27
C PRO A 551 -19.35 -12.47 -8.70
N VAL A 552 -18.42 -12.50 -7.76
CA VAL A 552 -17.08 -13.04 -8.01
C VAL A 552 -17.30 -14.39 -8.68
N PRO A 553 -16.84 -14.62 -9.92
CA PRO A 553 -16.83 -15.97 -10.46
C PRO A 553 -16.07 -16.77 -9.42
N GLN A 554 -16.72 -17.74 -8.78
CA GLN A 554 -15.98 -18.71 -8.01
C GLN A 554 -15.01 -19.33 -9.00
N LYS A 555 -13.76 -18.87 -9.01
CA LYS A 555 -12.65 -19.66 -9.53
C LYS A 555 -12.85 -20.97 -8.80
N GLN A 556 -13.27 -22.01 -9.56
CA GLN A 556 -13.21 -23.36 -9.04
C GLN A 556 -11.84 -23.47 -8.41
N PRO A 557 -11.74 -23.86 -7.12
CA PRO A 557 -10.45 -23.91 -6.46
C PRO A 557 -9.57 -24.82 -7.30
N THR A 558 -8.61 -24.21 -8.01
CA THR A 558 -7.50 -24.93 -8.58
C THR A 558 -6.85 -25.62 -7.41
N ALA A 559 -6.87 -26.95 -7.46
CA ALA A 559 -6.54 -27.83 -6.36
C ALA A 559 -5.09 -27.65 -5.89
N SER A 560 -4.88 -26.65 -5.03
CA SER A 560 -3.92 -26.63 -3.94
C SER A 560 -4.12 -25.32 -3.18
N MET A 561 -5.02 -25.32 -2.18
CA MET A 561 -4.88 -24.33 -1.11
C MET A 561 -3.48 -24.52 -0.48
N PRO A 562 -2.75 -23.45 -0.13
CA PRO A 562 -1.51 -23.60 0.61
C PRO A 562 -1.85 -24.37 1.89
N LYS A 563 -1.26 -25.56 2.04
CA LYS A 563 -1.31 -26.33 3.29
C LYS A 563 -0.93 -25.35 4.40
N GLU A 564 -1.79 -25.17 5.41
CA GLU A 564 -1.37 -24.47 6.61
C GLU A 564 -0.01 -25.05 7.04
N PRO A 565 1.01 -24.20 7.26
CA PRO A 565 2.33 -24.70 7.57
C PRO A 565 2.23 -25.54 8.83
N LEU A 566 2.77 -26.75 8.75
CA LEU A 566 2.89 -27.63 9.89
C LEU A 566 3.54 -26.84 11.04
N THR A 567 2.90 -26.79 12.20
CA THR A 567 3.34 -25.90 13.28
C THR A 567 4.01 -26.66 14.43
N CYS A 568 5.15 -26.16 14.88
CA CYS A 568 5.78 -26.64 16.10
C CYS A 568 5.10 -26.07 17.36
N ASN A 569 4.26 -25.03 17.24
CA ASN A 569 3.81 -24.17 18.34
C ASN A 569 4.97 -23.70 19.23
N CYS A 570 6.06 -23.28 18.59
CA CYS A 570 7.32 -22.98 19.25
C CYS A 570 7.91 -21.66 18.76
N VAL A 571 8.74 -21.07 19.61
CA VAL A 571 9.48 -19.83 19.34
C VAL A 571 10.95 -20.02 19.69
N ALA A 572 11.86 -19.52 18.85
CA ALA A 572 13.27 -19.43 19.18
C ALA A 572 13.70 -17.97 19.29
N PHE A 573 14.67 -17.68 20.16
CA PHE A 573 15.28 -16.37 20.30
C PHE A 573 16.72 -16.41 19.78
N ARG A 574 17.09 -15.41 18.97
CA ARG A 574 18.43 -15.26 18.43
C ARG A 574 18.96 -13.87 18.73
N MET A 575 20.01 -13.76 19.54
CA MET A 575 20.70 -12.50 19.77
C MET A 575 21.82 -12.29 18.78
N ASP A 576 21.76 -11.17 18.08
CA ASP A 576 22.59 -10.85 16.96
C ASP A 576 23.73 -9.90 17.33
N ASN A 577 24.83 -9.99 16.58
CA ASN A 577 25.99 -9.10 16.70
C ASN A 577 26.72 -9.19 18.05
N VAL A 578 26.82 -10.38 18.65
CA VAL A 578 27.57 -10.55 19.90
C VAL A 578 29.07 -10.33 19.67
N GLN A 579 29.64 -9.40 20.45
CA GLN A 579 31.03 -8.94 20.34
C GLN A 579 31.51 -8.26 21.63
N ASP A 580 32.82 -8.10 21.79
CA ASP A 580 33.48 -7.79 23.06
C ASP A 580 33.33 -6.34 23.56
N PHE A 581 33.25 -5.35 22.65
CA PHE A 581 33.38 -3.93 23.03
C PHE A 581 32.07 -3.14 22.97
N TYR A 582 31.11 -3.58 22.18
CA TYR A 582 29.90 -2.80 21.91
C TYR A 582 28.76 -3.25 22.79
N LEU A 583 28.41 -2.47 23.81
CA LEU A 583 27.31 -2.77 24.73
C LEU A 583 27.47 -4.11 25.47
N ASN A 584 28.69 -4.47 25.86
CA ASN A 584 29.00 -5.79 26.46
C ASN A 584 28.29 -6.03 27.80
N ASP A 585 28.15 -5.03 28.67
CA ASP A 585 27.42 -5.18 29.93
C ASP A 585 25.92 -5.41 29.65
N VAL A 586 25.37 -4.76 28.61
CA VAL A 586 23.98 -4.97 28.14
C VAL A 586 23.78 -6.36 27.54
N GLN A 587 24.70 -6.81 26.70
CA GLN A 587 24.70 -8.16 26.13
C GLN A 587 24.70 -9.22 27.24
N ASN A 588 25.57 -9.05 28.22
CA ASN A 588 25.71 -9.97 29.35
C ASN A 588 24.44 -10.04 30.20
N ALA A 589 23.77 -8.90 30.43
CA ALA A 589 22.49 -8.85 31.14
C ALA A 589 21.38 -9.59 30.37
N ALA A 590 21.25 -9.35 29.05
CA ALA A 590 20.25 -10.03 28.22
C ALA A 590 20.47 -11.55 28.18
N ILE A 591 21.72 -12.02 27.97
CA ILE A 591 22.07 -13.44 27.95
C ILE A 591 21.81 -14.10 29.33
N SER A 592 22.12 -13.39 30.42
CA SER A 592 21.88 -13.88 31.78
C SER A 592 20.40 -14.11 32.04
N LYS A 593 19.52 -13.26 31.51
CA LYS A 593 18.07 -13.36 31.69
C LYS A 593 17.45 -14.63 31.11
N PHE A 594 17.93 -15.07 29.94
CA PHE A 594 17.55 -16.37 29.39
C PHE A 594 18.04 -17.52 30.27
N SER A 595 19.27 -17.40 30.79
CA SER A 595 19.89 -18.42 31.65
C SER A 595 19.17 -18.58 32.99
N GLU A 596 18.80 -17.48 33.64
CA GLU A 596 18.04 -17.46 34.91
C GLU A 596 16.74 -18.25 34.83
N LYS A 597 16.06 -18.22 33.67
CA LYS A 597 14.81 -18.96 33.43
C LYS A 597 15.01 -20.32 32.76
N ASN A 598 16.26 -20.78 32.62
CA ASN A 598 16.64 -21.98 31.86
C ASN A 598 15.97 -22.03 30.47
N THR A 599 15.96 -20.89 29.77
CA THR A 599 15.29 -20.70 28.49
C THR A 599 16.30 -20.74 27.35
N PRO A 600 16.02 -21.47 26.26
CA PRO A 600 16.90 -21.51 25.08
C PRO A 600 17.21 -20.15 24.47
N LEU A 601 18.48 -19.96 24.08
CA LEU A 601 18.94 -18.78 23.35
C LEU A 601 20.01 -19.19 22.33
N THR A 602 19.95 -18.62 21.13
CA THR A 602 21.07 -18.66 20.18
C THR A 602 21.75 -17.30 20.14
N ILE A 603 23.07 -17.23 20.20
CA ILE A 603 23.82 -15.98 20.00
C ILE A 603 24.65 -16.08 18.73
N SER A 604 24.62 -15.06 17.87
CA SER A 604 25.43 -15.00 16.65
C SER A 604 26.61 -14.03 16.83
N VAL A 605 27.82 -14.56 16.64
CA VAL A 605 29.07 -13.91 17.02
C VAL A 605 29.80 -13.35 15.80
N ILE A 606 30.28 -12.10 15.90
CA ILE A 606 31.17 -11.49 14.90
C ILE A 606 32.62 -11.86 15.26
N GLY A 607 33.25 -12.70 14.44
CA GLY A 607 34.50 -13.38 14.82
C GLY A 607 35.70 -12.47 15.09
N GLN A 608 35.84 -11.37 14.34
CA GLN A 608 36.96 -10.42 14.50
C GLN A 608 36.95 -9.73 15.86
N PHE A 609 35.76 -9.55 16.43
CA PHE A 609 35.52 -8.73 17.60
C PHE A 609 35.11 -9.54 18.84
N PHE A 610 35.39 -10.84 18.83
CA PHE A 610 35.02 -11.75 19.92
C PHE A 610 36.23 -12.47 20.50
N GLY A 611 36.28 -12.58 21.84
CA GLY A 611 37.27 -13.36 22.57
C GLY A 611 38.28 -12.58 23.40
N SER A 612 38.25 -11.27 23.34
CA SER A 612 39.16 -10.35 24.02
C SER A 612 38.57 -9.76 25.30
N ASP A 613 37.24 -9.68 25.45
CA ASP A 613 36.60 -9.24 26.71
C ASP A 613 36.40 -10.42 27.68
N PRO A 614 37.15 -10.50 28.79
CA PRO A 614 36.98 -11.58 29.75
C PRO A 614 35.58 -11.62 30.36
N LYS A 615 34.87 -10.49 30.47
CA LYS A 615 33.52 -10.47 31.05
C LYS A 615 32.54 -11.27 30.17
N ALA A 616 32.43 -10.90 28.90
CA ALA A 616 31.56 -11.60 27.95
C ALA A 616 31.97 -13.06 27.75
N VAL A 617 33.27 -13.31 27.56
CA VAL A 617 33.77 -14.68 27.31
C VAL A 617 33.56 -15.61 28.50
N ASN A 618 33.87 -15.15 29.72
CA ASN A 618 33.72 -16.00 30.91
C ASN A 618 32.25 -16.27 31.20
N LEU A 619 31.37 -15.28 31.03
CA LEU A 619 29.92 -15.49 31.15
C LEU A 619 29.44 -16.56 30.17
N ILE A 620 29.76 -16.42 28.88
CA ILE A 620 29.32 -17.38 27.85
C ILE A 620 29.87 -18.79 28.16
N LYS A 621 31.14 -18.91 28.57
CA LYS A 621 31.73 -20.20 28.99
C LYS A 621 31.00 -20.81 30.18
N GLU A 622 30.74 -20.01 31.20
CA GLU A 622 29.99 -20.45 32.38
C GLU A 622 28.61 -20.97 31.98
N LYS A 623 27.88 -20.25 31.12
CA LYS A 623 26.53 -20.66 30.69
C LYS A 623 26.52 -21.93 29.83
N ILE A 624 27.55 -22.12 28.99
CA ILE A 624 27.73 -23.38 28.25
C ILE A 624 28.01 -24.54 29.22
N GLN A 625 28.87 -24.32 30.22
CA GLN A 625 29.25 -25.35 31.19
C GLN A 625 28.14 -25.68 32.20
N SER A 626 27.28 -24.71 32.53
CA SER A 626 26.16 -24.90 33.45
C SER A 626 25.00 -25.71 32.86
N GLY A 627 25.07 -26.09 31.58
CA GLY A 627 24.02 -26.83 30.89
C GLY A 627 22.83 -25.97 30.44
N THR A 628 22.95 -24.64 30.49
CA THR A 628 21.95 -23.74 29.92
C THR A 628 21.84 -24.00 28.41
N PRO A 629 20.64 -24.03 27.81
CA PRO A 629 20.45 -24.24 26.37
C PRO A 629 20.88 -23.03 25.51
N LEU A 630 22.16 -22.67 25.59
CA LEU A 630 22.82 -21.62 24.82
C LEU A 630 23.49 -22.23 23.58
N ARG A 631 23.17 -21.71 22.39
CA ARG A 631 23.78 -22.10 21.11
C ARG A 631 24.61 -20.95 20.55
N ILE A 632 25.75 -21.30 19.94
CA ILE A 632 26.64 -20.32 19.32
C ILE A 632 26.54 -20.44 17.80
N ALA A 633 26.11 -19.36 17.15
CA ALA A 633 26.03 -19.21 15.71
C ALA A 633 27.18 -18.33 15.19
N ASN A 634 27.54 -18.56 13.94
CA ASN A 634 28.55 -17.78 13.23
C ASN A 634 27.86 -16.60 12.52
N ARG A 635 28.40 -15.38 12.69
CA ARG A 635 27.91 -14.16 12.01
C ARG A 635 28.96 -13.54 11.10
N GLY A 636 29.85 -14.34 10.53
CA GLY A 636 30.96 -13.88 9.70
C GLY A 636 32.14 -13.34 10.51
N TRP A 637 33.25 -13.05 9.83
CA TRP A 637 34.45 -12.48 10.46
C TRP A 637 34.23 -11.02 10.84
N GLU A 638 33.73 -10.20 9.92
CA GLU A 638 33.41 -8.79 10.13
C GLU A 638 31.91 -8.55 9.88
N TYR A 639 31.39 -7.40 10.33
CA TYR A 639 30.01 -7.00 10.08
C TYR A 639 29.85 -6.34 8.70
N VAL A 640 30.00 -7.13 7.64
CA VAL A 640 29.96 -6.69 6.24
C VAL A 640 29.05 -7.59 5.42
N ASP A 641 28.41 -7.03 4.40
CA ASP A 641 27.58 -7.78 3.46
C ASP A 641 28.41 -8.90 2.79
N HIS A 642 28.05 -10.16 3.03
CA HIS A 642 28.79 -11.30 2.45
C HIS A 642 28.54 -11.43 0.94
N ALA A 643 27.40 -10.96 0.43
CA ALA A 643 27.03 -11.13 -0.98
C ALA A 643 27.92 -10.34 -1.94
N VAL A 644 28.71 -9.38 -1.44
CA VAL A 644 29.67 -8.59 -2.25
C VAL A 644 31.00 -9.32 -2.47
N TYR A 645 31.26 -10.41 -1.75
CA TYR A 645 32.50 -11.16 -1.84
C TYR A 645 32.37 -12.39 -2.74
N ASP A 646 33.49 -12.81 -3.31
CA ASP A 646 33.62 -14.12 -3.94
C ASP A 646 33.47 -15.25 -2.91
N LYS A 647 33.14 -16.45 -3.40
CA LYS A 647 32.86 -17.64 -2.57
C LYS A 647 34.02 -17.97 -1.63
N GLU A 648 35.25 -17.85 -2.10
CA GLU A 648 36.46 -18.18 -1.33
C GLU A 648 36.63 -17.25 -0.12
N LYS A 649 36.41 -15.95 -0.29
CA LYS A 649 36.41 -14.98 0.83
C LYS A 649 35.27 -15.22 1.80
N GLN A 650 34.07 -15.51 1.30
CA GLN A 650 32.93 -15.86 2.15
C GLN A 650 33.24 -17.12 2.99
N ALA A 651 33.75 -18.18 2.35
CA ALA A 651 34.14 -19.42 3.01
C ALA A 651 35.26 -19.20 4.03
N ALA A 652 36.26 -18.38 3.72
CA ALA A 652 37.34 -18.02 4.65
C ALA A 652 36.81 -17.23 5.85
N SER A 653 35.87 -16.31 5.64
CA SER A 653 35.21 -15.54 6.70
C SER A 653 34.48 -16.46 7.68
N ILE A 654 33.65 -17.38 7.17
CA ILE A 654 32.94 -18.37 7.98
C ILE A 654 33.95 -19.27 8.73
N LYS A 655 34.95 -19.80 8.03
CA LYS A 655 35.96 -20.69 8.62
C LYS A 655 36.70 -20.01 9.77
N LYS A 656 37.19 -18.79 9.54
CA LYS A 656 37.98 -18.05 10.52
C LYS A 656 37.19 -17.74 11.79
N THR A 657 35.91 -17.40 11.64
CA THR A 657 35.00 -17.23 12.78
C THR A 657 34.73 -18.55 13.51
N ASN A 658 34.51 -19.66 12.79
CA ASN A 658 34.36 -20.99 13.41
C ASN A 658 35.59 -21.40 14.21
N ASP A 659 36.79 -21.23 13.64
CA ASP A 659 38.06 -21.56 14.31
C ASP A 659 38.26 -20.70 15.56
N LYS A 660 37.95 -19.40 15.48
CA LYS A 660 38.04 -18.47 16.61
C LYS A 660 37.08 -18.84 17.74
N ILE A 661 35.82 -19.15 17.42
CA ILE A 661 34.82 -19.61 18.40
C ILE A 661 35.26 -20.92 19.05
N PHE A 662 35.75 -21.89 18.27
CA PHE A 662 36.23 -23.16 18.80
C PHE A 662 37.44 -23.00 19.72
N GLN A 663 38.42 -22.16 19.34
CA GLN A 663 39.59 -21.88 20.16
C GLN A 663 39.20 -21.32 21.53
N ILE A 664 38.23 -20.40 21.56
CA ILE A 664 37.84 -19.70 22.79
C ILE A 664 36.88 -20.52 23.63
N LEU A 665 35.80 -21.04 23.03
CA LEU A 665 34.67 -21.65 23.73
C LEU A 665 34.65 -23.19 23.68
N GLN A 666 35.52 -23.81 22.87
CA GLN A 666 35.50 -25.26 22.60
C GLN A 666 34.17 -25.75 22.00
N VAL A 667 33.44 -24.86 21.31
CA VAL A 667 32.17 -25.13 20.62
C VAL A 667 32.35 -24.98 19.12
N LYS A 668 31.73 -25.86 18.32
CA LYS A 668 31.69 -25.75 16.86
C LYS A 668 30.32 -25.21 16.44
N PRO A 669 30.24 -24.00 15.85
CA PRO A 669 28.98 -23.46 15.35
C PRO A 669 28.39 -24.36 14.26
N ALA A 670 27.09 -24.63 14.36
CA ALA A 670 26.33 -25.35 13.32
C ALA A 670 25.39 -24.45 12.53
N THR A 671 25.21 -23.21 12.99
CA THR A 671 24.31 -22.21 12.40
C THR A 671 25.11 -21.04 11.86
N PHE A 672 24.79 -20.59 10.66
CA PHE A 672 25.28 -19.34 10.11
C PHE A 672 24.13 -18.35 9.96
N ALA A 673 24.31 -17.16 10.53
CA ALA A 673 23.41 -16.02 10.37
C ALA A 673 24.20 -14.93 9.65
N PRO A 674 23.96 -14.68 8.35
CA PRO A 674 24.77 -13.73 7.60
C PRO A 674 24.66 -12.30 8.17
N PRO A 675 25.76 -11.52 8.24
CA PRO A 675 25.67 -10.10 8.55
C PRO A 675 24.65 -9.39 7.66
N MET A 676 23.91 -8.44 8.23
CA MET A 676 22.87 -7.68 7.53
C MET A 676 21.75 -8.55 6.88
N ASP A 677 21.65 -9.82 7.27
CA ASP A 677 20.79 -10.84 6.65
C ASP A 677 21.02 -11.02 5.13
N SER A 678 22.16 -10.55 4.60
CA SER A 678 22.45 -10.51 3.16
C SER A 678 23.28 -11.72 2.73
N PHE A 679 22.83 -12.41 1.69
CA PHE A 679 23.48 -13.60 1.16
C PHE A 679 23.15 -13.82 -0.31
N ASN A 680 23.98 -14.62 -0.98
CA ASN A 680 23.77 -15.10 -2.34
C ASN A 680 24.02 -16.61 -2.41
N LYS A 681 23.99 -17.19 -3.61
CA LYS A 681 24.22 -18.63 -3.82
C LYS A 681 25.61 -19.04 -3.33
N GLU A 682 26.61 -18.21 -3.56
CA GLU A 682 27.98 -18.42 -3.11
C GLU A 682 28.07 -18.47 -1.58
N THR A 683 27.22 -17.72 -0.85
CA THR A 683 27.13 -17.79 0.61
C THR A 683 26.64 -19.15 1.09
N ILE A 684 25.60 -19.70 0.45
CA ILE A 684 25.06 -21.02 0.77
C ILE A 684 26.12 -22.10 0.52
N GLU A 685 26.81 -22.03 -0.62
CA GLU A 685 27.91 -22.94 -0.95
C GLU A 685 29.08 -22.82 0.05
N ALA A 686 29.46 -21.60 0.42
CA ALA A 686 30.51 -21.32 1.40
C ALA A 686 30.14 -21.82 2.81
N ALA A 687 28.87 -21.71 3.21
CA ALA A 687 28.37 -22.25 4.46
C ALA A 687 28.42 -23.78 4.46
N ASN A 688 27.97 -24.42 3.38
CA ASN A 688 28.02 -25.88 3.23
C ASN A 688 29.47 -26.41 3.23
N GLN A 689 30.40 -25.75 2.54
CA GLN A 689 31.84 -26.07 2.59
C GLN A 689 32.41 -26.04 4.01
N ASN A 690 31.88 -25.15 4.85
CA ASN A 690 32.25 -25.02 6.26
C ASN A 690 31.42 -25.89 7.21
N LYS A 691 30.65 -26.86 6.69
CA LYS A 691 29.84 -27.81 7.45
C LYS A 691 28.77 -27.14 8.33
N ILE A 692 28.30 -25.96 7.92
CA ILE A 692 27.12 -25.34 8.51
C ILE A 692 25.90 -26.20 8.13
N ARG A 693 25.00 -26.42 9.09
CA ARG A 693 23.77 -27.21 8.90
C ARG A 693 22.52 -26.34 8.86
N TYR A 694 22.53 -25.24 9.61
CA TYR A 694 21.39 -24.33 9.75
C TYR A 694 21.74 -22.96 9.20
N PHE A 695 20.83 -22.39 8.42
CA PHE A 695 20.97 -21.06 7.87
C PHE A 695 19.85 -20.18 8.42
N SER A 696 20.17 -18.96 8.85
CA SER A 696 19.18 -18.10 9.50
C SER A 696 19.41 -16.64 9.14
N ALA A 697 18.82 -16.19 8.03
CA ALA A 697 18.68 -14.77 7.71
C ALA A 697 17.32 -14.25 8.23
N SER A 698 16.76 -13.18 7.66
CA SER A 698 15.38 -12.76 7.92
C SER A 698 14.42 -13.37 6.91
N ILE A 699 13.17 -13.61 7.30
CA ILE A 699 12.15 -14.23 6.43
C ILE A 699 11.91 -13.41 5.15
N ALA A 700 12.14 -12.10 5.21
CA ALA A 700 12.09 -11.20 4.05
C ALA A 700 13.20 -11.46 3.04
N ARG A 701 14.38 -11.89 3.50
CA ARG A 701 15.55 -12.21 2.65
C ARG A 701 15.68 -13.69 2.31
N ASP A 702 15.05 -14.56 3.10
CA ASP A 702 15.16 -16.01 3.03
C ASP A 702 13.78 -16.69 3.09
N PRO A 703 12.85 -16.38 2.17
CA PRO A 703 11.51 -16.96 2.17
C PRO A 703 11.51 -18.41 1.63
N PRO A 704 10.67 -19.31 2.16
CA PRO A 704 10.47 -20.64 1.59
C PRO A 704 9.75 -20.57 0.23
N PRO A 705 9.82 -21.63 -0.61
CA PRO A 705 10.46 -22.93 -0.38
C PRO A 705 11.97 -22.95 -0.67
N TYR A 706 12.71 -23.81 0.04
CA TYR A 706 14.15 -23.98 -0.10
C TYR A 706 14.48 -25.19 -0.98
N THR A 707 15.50 -25.06 -1.82
CA THR A 707 15.91 -26.12 -2.76
C THR A 707 17.35 -26.59 -2.56
N ASP A 708 18.07 -25.94 -1.64
CA ASP A 708 19.44 -26.27 -1.28
C ASP A 708 19.47 -27.20 -0.03
N PRO A 709 20.64 -27.76 0.33
CA PRO A 709 20.73 -28.78 1.37
C PRO A 709 20.78 -28.21 2.81
N LEU A 710 20.85 -26.88 2.99
CA LEU A 710 20.86 -26.30 4.34
C LEU A 710 19.45 -26.35 4.95
N LYS A 711 19.38 -26.45 6.28
CA LYS A 711 18.11 -26.28 6.99
C LYS A 711 17.90 -24.81 7.28
N HIS A 712 17.07 -24.16 6.47
CA HIS A 712 16.74 -22.74 6.62
C HIS A 712 15.74 -22.53 7.76
N VAL A 713 16.07 -21.60 8.66
CA VAL A 713 15.26 -21.21 9.81
C VAL A 713 15.34 -19.69 9.98
N PRO A 714 14.74 -18.91 9.05
CA PRO A 714 14.78 -17.46 9.07
C PRO A 714 14.12 -16.84 10.32
N SER A 715 14.62 -15.68 10.73
CA SER A 715 13.98 -14.81 11.70
C SER A 715 12.68 -14.23 11.15
N THR A 716 11.58 -14.39 11.90
CA THR A 716 10.23 -14.01 11.45
C THR A 716 9.87 -12.60 11.90
N THR A 717 10.46 -12.11 13.00
CA THR A 717 10.29 -10.74 13.47
C THR A 717 11.47 -10.29 14.33
N LEU A 718 11.60 -8.97 14.51
CA LEU A 718 12.52 -8.34 15.46
C LEU A 718 11.87 -8.18 16.84
N PHE A 719 12.67 -8.18 17.89
CA PHE A 719 12.19 -7.93 19.26
C PHE A 719 11.61 -6.51 19.42
N ALA A 720 12.18 -5.52 18.73
CA ALA A 720 11.64 -4.16 18.68
C ALA A 720 10.15 -4.11 18.26
N ASN A 721 9.71 -5.01 17.38
CA ASN A 721 8.32 -5.10 16.94
C ASN A 721 7.39 -5.67 18.02
N LEU A 722 7.93 -6.41 19.00
CA LEU A 722 7.16 -7.01 20.09
C LEU A 722 6.88 -6.01 21.22
N ILE A 723 7.84 -5.14 21.52
CA ILE A 723 7.72 -4.12 22.58
C ILE A 723 6.89 -2.90 22.15
N ASP A 724 6.61 -2.77 20.85
CA ASP A 724 5.79 -1.68 20.33
C ASP A 724 4.34 -1.80 20.82
N ASP A 725 3.80 -0.69 21.34
CA ASP A 725 2.48 -0.58 21.96
C ASP A 725 1.37 -0.51 20.89
N ASP A 726 1.29 -1.56 20.09
CA ASP A 726 0.43 -1.64 18.91
C ASP A 726 -1.05 -1.49 19.31
N PRO A 727 -1.75 -0.43 18.86
CA PRO A 727 -3.11 -0.13 19.31
C PRO A 727 -4.16 -1.13 18.80
N PHE A 728 -3.77 -2.05 17.90
CA PHE A 728 -4.67 -3.03 17.29
C PHE A 728 -4.70 -4.38 18.01
N TYR A 729 -3.83 -4.57 19.00
CA TYR A 729 -3.88 -5.71 19.91
C TYR A 729 -4.39 -5.24 21.27
N ALA A 730 -5.41 -5.92 21.80
CA ALA A 730 -5.90 -5.65 23.15
C ALA A 730 -4.93 -6.24 24.19
N GLY A 731 -4.85 -5.58 25.36
CA GLY A 731 -4.07 -6.04 26.50
C GLY A 731 -2.80 -5.23 26.76
N THR A 732 -2.03 -5.69 27.73
CA THR A 732 -0.70 -5.20 28.10
C THR A 732 0.32 -5.48 26.99
N ILE A 733 1.43 -4.74 26.94
CA ILE A 733 2.47 -4.94 25.91
C ILE A 733 2.92 -6.42 25.81
N PRO A 734 3.13 -7.17 26.91
CA PRO A 734 3.44 -8.61 26.82
C PRO A 734 2.34 -9.47 26.20
N GLU A 735 1.06 -9.15 26.44
CA GLU A 735 -0.07 -9.85 25.79
C GLU A 735 -0.15 -9.52 24.30
N LYS A 736 0.15 -8.28 23.91
CA LYS A 736 0.28 -7.88 22.50
C LYS A 736 1.44 -8.62 21.83
N ALA A 737 2.58 -8.72 22.50
CA ALA A 737 3.73 -9.49 22.02
C ALA A 737 3.38 -10.98 21.83
N LEU A 738 2.65 -11.57 22.77
CA LEU A 738 2.14 -12.94 22.63
C LEU A 738 1.25 -13.08 21.38
N ALA A 739 0.34 -12.14 21.14
CA ALA A 739 -0.54 -12.16 19.98
C ALA A 739 0.25 -12.06 18.66
N LYS A 740 1.25 -11.16 18.59
CA LYS A 740 2.18 -11.02 17.46
C LYS A 740 3.01 -12.30 17.24
N ILE A 741 3.49 -12.95 18.31
CA ILE A 741 4.21 -14.24 18.22
C ILE A 741 3.29 -15.35 17.71
N LYS A 742 2.07 -15.47 18.25
CA LYS A 742 1.06 -16.44 17.77
C LYS A 742 0.72 -16.23 16.30
N LEU A 743 0.68 -14.98 15.82
CA LEU A 743 0.52 -14.68 14.40
C LEU A 743 1.68 -15.22 13.56
N ASN A 744 2.93 -14.96 13.98
CA ASN A 744 4.12 -15.48 13.30
C ASN A 744 4.14 -17.02 13.24
N ILE A 745 3.79 -17.69 14.34
CA ILE A 745 3.67 -19.15 14.40
C ILE A 745 2.62 -19.67 13.43
N ARG A 746 1.45 -19.02 13.35
CA ARG A 746 0.39 -19.40 12.39
C ARG A 746 0.82 -19.24 10.94
N GLN A 747 1.57 -18.16 10.65
CA GLN A 747 2.00 -17.84 9.28
C GLN A 747 3.17 -18.71 8.80
N ASN A 748 4.09 -19.09 9.69
CA ASN A 748 5.35 -19.72 9.31
C ASN A 748 5.55 -21.12 9.92
N GLY A 749 4.60 -21.61 10.72
CA GLY A 749 4.72 -22.84 11.50
C GLY A 749 5.51 -22.68 12.81
N TYR A 750 6.34 -21.63 12.92
CA TYR A 750 7.17 -21.30 14.08
C TYR A 750 7.38 -19.79 14.17
N ALA A 751 8.01 -19.30 15.24
CA ALA A 751 8.53 -17.93 15.30
C ALA A 751 10.02 -17.92 15.65
N VAL A 752 10.78 -17.02 15.04
CA VAL A 752 12.18 -16.76 15.42
C VAL A 752 12.31 -15.26 15.64
N ILE A 753 12.58 -14.87 16.90
CA ILE A 753 12.69 -13.47 17.30
C ILE A 753 14.16 -13.08 17.30
N SER A 754 14.54 -12.15 16.42
CA SER A 754 15.88 -11.57 16.42
C SER A 754 15.98 -10.43 17.44
N LEU A 755 16.99 -10.49 18.30
CA LEU A 755 17.31 -9.55 19.36
C LEU A 755 18.62 -8.83 19.03
N GLN A 756 18.72 -7.55 19.34
CA GLN A 756 19.94 -6.76 19.25
C GLN A 756 20.38 -6.30 20.65
N SER A 757 21.69 -6.09 20.88
CA SER A 757 22.14 -5.56 22.18
C SER A 757 21.58 -4.17 22.47
N GLN A 758 21.35 -3.36 21.45
CA GLN A 758 20.71 -2.04 21.54
C GLN A 758 19.25 -2.12 22.00
N ASP A 759 18.58 -3.27 21.85
CA ASP A 759 17.19 -3.43 22.29
C ASP A 759 17.09 -3.31 23.81
N PHE A 760 18.16 -3.62 24.55
CA PHE A 760 18.20 -3.62 26.01
C PHE A 760 19.05 -2.49 26.59
N ALA A 761 19.50 -1.55 25.76
CA ALA A 761 20.36 -0.44 26.17
C ALA A 761 19.57 0.83 26.44
N VAL A 762 19.98 1.59 27.46
CA VAL A 762 19.54 2.98 27.64
C VAL A 762 20.00 3.80 26.42
N ARG A 763 19.10 4.63 25.89
CA ARG A 763 19.37 5.49 24.72
C ARG A 763 19.37 6.96 25.12
N ASP A 764 20.26 7.74 24.52
CA ASP A 764 20.13 9.20 24.43
C ASP A 764 19.66 9.60 23.02
N GLU A 765 19.55 10.91 22.74
CA GLU A 765 19.06 11.44 21.45
C GLU A 765 19.86 10.97 20.23
N LYS A 766 21.08 10.43 20.40
CA LYS A 766 21.98 10.10 19.28
C LYS A 766 22.62 8.71 19.33
N SER A 767 22.60 8.00 20.47
CA SER A 767 23.33 6.73 20.62
C SER A 767 22.82 5.81 21.76
N SER A 768 23.17 4.52 21.68
CA SER A 768 22.97 3.55 22.77
C SER A 768 24.14 3.55 23.74
N LYS A 769 23.85 3.65 25.03
CA LYS A 769 24.85 3.58 26.11
C LYS A 769 25.02 2.13 26.56
N ASN A 770 26.22 1.78 27.00
CA ASN A 770 26.50 0.48 27.62
C ASN A 770 25.93 0.42 29.06
N GLU A 771 24.63 0.62 29.16
CA GLU A 771 23.86 0.68 30.39
C GLU A 771 22.53 -0.04 30.13
N VAL A 772 22.13 -0.91 31.05
CA VAL A 772 20.96 -1.78 30.88
C VAL A 772 19.67 -0.98 31.09
N ASP A 773 18.78 -1.03 30.11
CA ASP A 773 17.39 -0.60 30.27
C ASP A 773 16.61 -1.67 31.03
N SER A 774 16.46 -1.45 32.34
CA SER A 774 15.80 -2.38 33.25
C SER A 774 14.35 -2.65 32.86
N SER A 775 13.66 -1.67 32.24
CA SER A 775 12.25 -1.83 31.83
C SER A 775 12.12 -2.83 30.68
N LYS A 776 13.03 -2.77 29.70
CA LYS A 776 13.04 -3.69 28.55
C LYS A 776 13.54 -5.07 28.92
N LEU A 777 14.49 -5.15 29.84
CA LEU A 777 14.93 -6.44 30.38
C LEU A 777 13.81 -7.11 31.21
N GLN A 778 13.04 -6.32 31.97
CA GLN A 778 11.85 -6.81 32.67
C GLN A 778 10.73 -7.21 31.69
N PHE A 779 10.56 -6.48 30.59
CA PHE A 779 9.61 -6.87 29.54
C PHE A 779 9.97 -8.23 28.93
N LEU A 780 11.25 -8.46 28.62
CA LEU A 780 11.73 -9.76 28.14
C LEU A 780 11.41 -10.85 29.17
N ASP A 781 11.69 -10.60 30.45
CA ASP A 781 11.37 -11.52 31.56
C ASP A 781 9.90 -11.97 31.54
N VAL A 782 9.00 -10.99 31.51
CA VAL A 782 7.55 -11.22 31.54
C VAL A 782 7.09 -11.90 30.25
N THR A 783 7.66 -11.53 29.09
CA THR A 783 7.32 -12.15 27.81
C THR A 783 7.68 -13.63 27.81
N LEU A 784 8.84 -14.01 28.35
CA LEU A 784 9.23 -15.41 28.48
C LEU A 784 8.27 -16.21 29.37
N ASP A 785 7.77 -15.60 30.46
CA ASP A 785 6.79 -16.25 31.34
C ASP A 785 5.41 -16.38 30.67
N VAL A 786 4.98 -15.34 29.94
CA VAL A 786 3.73 -15.33 29.18
C VAL A 786 3.73 -16.41 28.09
N LEU A 787 4.86 -16.62 27.40
CA LEU A 787 5.00 -17.68 26.40
C LEU A 787 4.83 -19.06 27.03
N LYS A 788 5.53 -19.32 28.14
CA LYS A 788 5.46 -20.61 28.87
C LYS A 788 4.06 -20.87 29.41
N SER A 789 3.42 -19.88 30.04
CA SER A 789 2.06 -20.03 30.61
C SER A 789 0.99 -20.24 29.54
N ASN A 790 1.24 -19.81 28.30
CA ASN A 790 0.36 -20.00 27.15
C ASN A 790 0.71 -21.23 26.30
N GLY A 791 1.56 -22.14 26.81
CA GLY A 791 1.90 -23.39 26.14
C GLY A 791 2.71 -23.22 24.86
N ILE A 792 3.37 -22.07 24.64
CA ILE A 792 4.29 -21.87 23.53
C ILE A 792 5.68 -22.34 23.97
N SER A 793 6.21 -23.35 23.30
CA SER A 793 7.53 -23.90 23.63
C SER A 793 8.63 -22.95 23.17
N VAL A 794 9.50 -22.50 24.08
CA VAL A 794 10.73 -21.79 23.71
C VAL A 794 11.81 -22.83 23.42
N VAL A 795 12.35 -22.84 22.20
CA VAL A 795 13.28 -23.86 21.69
C VAL A 795 14.57 -23.23 21.15
N THR A 796 15.61 -24.02 20.98
CA THR A 796 16.79 -23.61 20.21
C THR A 796 16.48 -23.59 18.72
N LEU A 797 17.19 -22.76 17.96
CA LEU A 797 16.94 -22.56 16.53
C LEU A 797 17.13 -23.86 15.72
N ASP A 798 18.10 -24.69 16.10
CA ASP A 798 18.43 -25.97 15.46
C ASP A 798 17.40 -27.08 15.69
N GLU A 799 16.52 -26.94 16.68
CA GLU A 799 15.44 -27.90 16.96
C GLU A 799 14.23 -27.72 16.04
N ILE A 800 13.99 -26.49 15.54
CA ILE A 800 12.79 -26.16 14.76
C ILE A 800 12.61 -27.13 13.57
N PRO A 801 13.59 -27.32 12.66
CA PRO A 801 13.41 -28.21 11.52
C PRO A 801 13.07 -29.64 11.94
N SER A 802 13.74 -30.18 12.97
CA SER A 802 13.50 -31.54 13.45
C SER A 802 12.11 -31.69 14.09
N ILE A 803 11.62 -30.68 14.80
CA ILE A 803 10.26 -30.68 15.37
C ILE A 803 9.23 -30.66 14.24
N LEU A 804 9.45 -29.86 13.20
CA LEU A 804 8.58 -29.80 12.03
C LEU A 804 8.61 -31.12 11.24
N GLU A 805 9.79 -31.70 11.03
CA GLU A 805 9.95 -33.01 10.38
C GLU A 805 9.25 -34.14 11.17
N ASN A 806 9.40 -34.17 12.50
CA ASN A 806 8.80 -35.19 13.37
C ASN A 806 7.29 -35.00 13.61
N LYS A 807 6.76 -33.79 13.48
CA LYS A 807 5.32 -33.50 13.59
C LYS A 807 4.56 -33.74 12.28
N SER A 808 5.24 -34.14 11.21
CA SER A 808 4.58 -34.63 9.98
C SER A 808 3.70 -35.82 10.34
N LEU A 809 2.40 -35.58 10.50
CA LEU A 809 1.42 -36.59 10.89
C LEU A 809 1.25 -37.59 9.73
N VAL A 810 2.02 -38.67 9.74
CA VAL A 810 1.92 -39.75 8.74
C VAL A 810 0.80 -40.68 9.17
N ILE A 811 -0.37 -40.54 8.55
CA ILE A 811 -1.45 -41.50 8.66
C ILE A 811 -1.27 -42.51 7.52
N PRO A 812 -1.21 -43.82 7.78
CA PRO A 812 -1.14 -44.83 6.73
C PRO A 812 -2.26 -44.65 5.70
N ASP A 813 -1.93 -44.79 4.41
CA ASP A 813 -2.89 -44.61 3.32
C ASP A 813 -4.12 -45.51 3.48
N GLN A 814 -3.95 -46.71 4.04
CA GLN A 814 -5.04 -47.64 4.32
C GLN A 814 -6.15 -47.06 5.23
N ILE A 815 -5.79 -46.24 6.22
CA ILE A 815 -6.78 -45.59 7.11
C ILE A 815 -7.54 -44.52 6.34
N LYS A 816 -6.88 -43.86 5.39
CA LYS A 816 -7.51 -42.87 4.51
C LYS A 816 -8.44 -43.54 3.49
N ASP A 817 -8.05 -44.68 2.94
CA ASP A 817 -8.88 -45.50 2.04
C ASP A 817 -10.13 -46.03 2.76
N ASN A 818 -9.98 -46.46 4.02
CA ASN A 818 -11.11 -46.88 4.85
C ASN A 818 -12.01 -45.70 5.22
N ALA A 819 -11.45 -44.51 5.50
CA ALA A 819 -12.22 -43.29 5.73
C ALA A 819 -13.03 -42.87 4.49
N ASP A 820 -12.49 -43.05 3.29
CA ASP A 820 -13.21 -42.82 2.02
C ASP A 820 -14.41 -43.75 1.91
N SER A 821 -14.15 -45.05 2.07
CA SER A 821 -15.18 -46.10 2.03
C SER A 821 -16.25 -45.88 3.11
N TRP A 822 -15.86 -45.44 4.30
CA TRP A 822 -16.77 -45.11 5.39
C TRP A 822 -17.62 -43.87 5.11
N SER A 823 -17.01 -42.80 4.58
CA SER A 823 -17.71 -41.55 4.24
C SER A 823 -18.78 -41.76 3.17
N GLN A 824 -18.54 -42.69 2.25
CA GLN A 824 -19.47 -43.10 1.19
C GLN A 824 -20.51 -44.15 1.66
N GLY A 825 -20.47 -44.56 2.93
CA GLY A 825 -21.39 -45.56 3.49
C GLY A 825 -21.11 -47.00 3.04
N LYS A 826 -19.94 -47.27 2.46
CA LYS A 826 -19.49 -48.60 2.03
C LYS A 826 -18.79 -49.39 3.15
N LEU A 827 -18.32 -48.70 4.19
CA LEU A 827 -17.75 -49.27 5.40
C LEU A 827 -18.64 -48.97 6.61
N SER A 828 -18.72 -49.88 7.58
CA SER A 828 -19.52 -49.68 8.79
C SER A 828 -18.82 -48.75 9.79
N ASP A 829 -19.58 -48.12 10.70
CA ASP A 829 -18.99 -47.29 11.76
C ASP A 829 -18.06 -48.11 12.67
N SER A 830 -18.40 -49.38 12.95
CA SER A 830 -17.54 -50.29 13.72
C SER A 830 -16.21 -50.61 13.03
N ASP A 831 -16.20 -50.71 11.70
CA ASP A 831 -14.97 -50.96 10.96
C ASP A 831 -14.07 -49.72 10.93
N PHE A 832 -14.66 -48.52 10.81
CA PHE A 832 -13.89 -47.28 10.89
C PHE A 832 -13.36 -47.01 12.30
N THR A 833 -14.10 -47.42 13.34
CA THR A 833 -13.61 -47.34 14.73
C THR A 833 -12.30 -48.10 14.92
N LYS A 834 -12.10 -49.26 14.27
CA LYS A 834 -10.83 -50.00 14.35
C LYS A 834 -9.64 -49.20 13.82
N ASP A 835 -9.86 -48.36 12.81
CA ASP A 835 -8.81 -47.46 12.32
C ASP A 835 -8.54 -46.33 13.31
N LEU A 836 -9.56 -45.82 14.01
CA LEU A 836 -9.38 -44.84 15.07
C LEU A 836 -8.69 -45.45 16.30
N GLU A 837 -9.01 -46.70 16.65
CA GLU A 837 -8.33 -47.49 17.69
C GLU A 837 -6.84 -47.65 17.34
N TYR A 838 -6.51 -47.97 16.09
CA TYR A 838 -5.13 -48.01 15.62
C TYR A 838 -4.44 -46.64 15.80
N LEU A 839 -5.09 -45.52 15.47
CA LEU A 839 -4.53 -44.18 15.69
C LEU A 839 -4.31 -43.86 17.18
N VAL A 840 -5.15 -44.41 18.07
CA VAL A 840 -4.94 -44.35 19.53
C VAL A 840 -3.72 -45.18 19.94
N GLU A 841 -3.57 -46.42 19.44
CA GLU A 841 -2.41 -47.28 19.70
C GLU A 841 -1.10 -46.62 19.26
N GLN A 842 -1.10 -45.95 18.11
CA GLN A 842 0.03 -45.19 17.59
C GLN A 842 0.27 -43.85 18.32
N LYS A 843 -0.53 -43.52 19.35
CA LYS A 843 -0.49 -42.27 20.12
C LYS A 843 -0.71 -41.01 19.27
N ILE A 844 -1.37 -41.17 18.13
CA ILE A 844 -1.81 -40.07 17.26
C ILE A 844 -3.10 -39.44 17.81
N LEU A 845 -3.99 -40.27 18.38
CA LEU A 845 -5.15 -39.86 19.19
C LEU A 845 -4.93 -40.25 20.66
N GLN A 846 -5.55 -39.50 21.58
CA GLN A 846 -5.50 -39.76 23.02
C GLN A 846 -6.91 -39.93 23.57
N ILE A 847 -7.12 -40.93 24.45
CA ILE A 847 -8.38 -41.15 25.15
C ILE A 847 -8.26 -40.65 26.60
N PRO A 848 -9.19 -39.82 27.10
CA PRO A 848 -9.25 -39.45 28.51
C PRO A 848 -9.50 -40.66 29.41
N ASN A 849 -8.85 -40.74 30.58
CA ASN A 849 -8.90 -41.84 31.56
C ASN A 849 -10.29 -42.15 32.17
N SER A 850 -11.40 -41.65 31.63
CA SER A 850 -12.73 -41.68 32.26
C SER A 850 -13.88 -42.21 31.38
N GLN A 851 -13.60 -42.90 30.27
CA GLN A 851 -14.66 -43.54 29.47
C GLN A 851 -14.94 -44.98 29.98
N THR A 852 -16.19 -45.26 30.37
CA THR A 852 -16.70 -46.57 30.78
C THR A 852 -17.73 -47.09 29.76
N ASP A 853 -17.78 -48.42 29.63
CA ASP A 853 -18.53 -49.26 28.68
C ASP A 853 -19.97 -48.79 28.37
N ALA A 854 -20.12 -47.93 27.36
CA ALA A 854 -21.41 -47.61 26.75
C ALA A 854 -21.25 -47.44 25.24
N GLU A 855 -22.30 -47.83 24.50
CA GLU A 855 -22.36 -48.01 23.04
C GLU A 855 -21.56 -46.96 22.23
N GLN A 856 -20.65 -47.47 21.40
CA GLN A 856 -19.85 -46.71 20.44
C GLN A 856 -20.78 -46.01 19.44
N LYS A 857 -20.68 -44.67 19.34
CA LYS A 857 -21.49 -43.88 18.41
C LYS A 857 -20.66 -42.79 17.75
N ILE A 858 -20.37 -42.96 16.47
CA ILE A 858 -19.76 -41.92 15.64
C ILE A 858 -20.90 -41.04 15.08
N PRO A 859 -20.91 -39.72 15.32
CA PRO A 859 -21.94 -38.85 14.76
C PRO A 859 -21.89 -38.84 13.22
N SER A 860 -23.03 -38.98 12.56
CA SER A 860 -23.11 -39.10 11.10
C SER A 860 -22.54 -37.90 10.34
N TRP A 861 -22.56 -36.70 10.93
CA TRP A 861 -21.99 -35.50 10.35
C TRP A 861 -20.46 -35.54 10.22
N ILE A 862 -19.78 -36.45 10.94
CA ILE A 862 -18.32 -36.67 10.81
C ILE A 862 -17.93 -37.30 9.48
N LYS A 863 -18.86 -37.98 8.81
CA LYS A 863 -18.61 -38.53 7.46
C LYS A 863 -18.26 -37.44 6.45
N ALA A 864 -18.81 -36.23 6.62
CA ALA A 864 -18.43 -35.08 5.80
C ALA A 864 -16.97 -34.65 6.04
N THR A 865 -16.53 -34.64 7.31
CA THR A 865 -15.13 -34.34 7.68
C THR A 865 -14.16 -35.40 7.16
N ALA A 866 -14.53 -36.69 7.21
CA ALA A 866 -13.73 -37.77 6.62
C ALA A 866 -13.65 -37.64 5.09
N SER A 867 -14.75 -37.33 4.42
CA SER A 867 -14.76 -37.04 2.97
C SER A 867 -13.86 -35.85 2.62
N TRP A 868 -13.89 -34.76 3.41
CA TRP A 868 -12.99 -33.62 3.20
C TRP A 868 -11.51 -33.98 3.39
N TRP A 869 -11.22 -34.88 4.33
CA TRP A 869 -9.85 -35.34 4.57
C TRP A 869 -9.33 -36.22 3.43
N VAL A 870 -10.17 -37.11 2.90
CA VAL A 870 -9.86 -37.96 1.74
C VAL A 870 -9.62 -37.12 0.50
N ASP A 871 -10.52 -36.18 0.22
CA ASP A 871 -10.46 -35.24 -0.91
C ASP A 871 -9.28 -34.25 -0.82
N GLY A 872 -8.51 -34.27 0.28
CA GLY A 872 -7.41 -33.35 0.51
C GLY A 872 -7.84 -31.91 0.81
N LYS A 873 -9.13 -31.69 1.11
CA LYS A 873 -9.69 -30.39 1.51
C LYS A 873 -9.28 -29.99 2.93
N ILE A 874 -8.98 -30.98 3.79
CA ILE A 874 -8.33 -30.79 5.10
C ILE A 874 -7.15 -31.75 5.24
N GLY A 875 -6.12 -31.35 6.00
CA GLY A 875 -4.91 -32.16 6.18
C GLY A 875 -5.06 -33.26 7.24
N ASN A 876 -4.08 -34.18 7.30
CA ASN A 876 -4.03 -35.23 8.34
C ASN A 876 -4.14 -34.67 9.77
N ALA A 877 -3.47 -33.55 10.02
CA ALA A 877 -3.50 -32.88 11.32
C ALA A 877 -4.88 -32.30 11.67
N ASP A 878 -5.60 -31.75 10.70
CA ASP A 878 -6.93 -31.16 10.91
C ASP A 878 -7.97 -32.24 11.17
N PHE A 879 -7.90 -33.32 10.40
CA PHE A 879 -8.72 -34.50 10.63
C PHE A 879 -8.51 -35.06 12.04
N VAL A 880 -7.26 -35.29 12.44
CA VAL A 880 -6.93 -35.84 13.77
C VAL A 880 -7.28 -34.87 14.90
N LYS A 881 -7.06 -33.56 14.75
CA LYS A 881 -7.54 -32.56 15.72
C LYS A 881 -9.07 -32.56 15.85
N GLY A 882 -9.77 -32.69 14.72
CA GLY A 882 -11.23 -32.80 14.69
C GLY A 882 -11.71 -34.02 15.46
N ILE A 883 -11.11 -35.19 15.21
CA ILE A 883 -11.44 -36.41 15.95
C ILE A 883 -11.06 -36.29 17.44
N GLN A 884 -9.87 -35.76 17.76
CA GLN A 884 -9.41 -35.54 19.13
C GLN A 884 -10.37 -34.63 19.92
N TYR A 885 -10.80 -33.52 19.31
CA TYR A 885 -11.76 -32.61 19.94
C TYR A 885 -13.07 -33.32 20.32
N LEU A 886 -13.55 -34.23 19.47
CA LEU A 886 -14.80 -34.95 19.74
C LEU A 886 -14.65 -35.96 20.87
N ILE A 887 -13.48 -36.60 20.96
CA ILE A 887 -13.13 -37.49 22.06
C ILE A 887 -13.02 -36.69 23.37
N ASP A 888 -12.30 -35.57 23.35
CA ASP A 888 -12.07 -34.70 24.52
C ASP A 888 -13.37 -34.12 25.08
N ASN A 889 -14.33 -33.77 24.21
CA ASN A 889 -15.63 -33.23 24.59
C ASN A 889 -16.69 -34.32 24.82
N GLY A 890 -16.32 -35.61 24.76
CA GLY A 890 -17.23 -36.73 24.99
C GLY A 890 -18.33 -36.90 23.94
N ILE A 891 -18.18 -36.25 22.78
CA ILE A 891 -19.10 -36.31 21.62
C ILE A 891 -18.88 -37.62 20.84
N MET A 892 -17.65 -38.13 20.82
CA MET A 892 -17.25 -39.42 20.27
C MET A 892 -16.61 -40.27 21.36
N ARG A 893 -16.85 -41.58 21.33
CA ARG A 893 -16.24 -42.58 22.20
C ARG A 893 -15.67 -43.69 21.33
N ILE A 894 -14.45 -44.12 21.63
CA ILE A 894 -13.71 -45.15 20.90
C ILE A 894 -13.54 -46.32 21.85
#